data_AF-A0A9P7ZWD1-F1
#
_entry.id   AF-A0A9P7ZWD1-F1
#
_cell.length_a   1.000
_cell.length_b   1.000
_cell.length_c   1.000
_cell.angle_alpha   90.00
_cell.angle_beta   90.00
_cell.angle_gamma   90.00
#
_symmetry.space_group_name_H-M   'P 1'
#
loop_
_entity.id
_entity.type
_entity.pdbx_description
1 polymer ?
#
loop_
_entity_poly.entity_id
_entity_poly.type
_entity_poly.pdbx_seq_one_letter_code
_entity_poly.pdbx_strand_id
1 'polypeptide(L)'
;MSPTNCLIMLTLLSSRGIWVFVSFLPYVLGECWRDGPCDGPQSASFTGPWDKYNFAPQTRFVTPVNVISFPEGEFVSAYDEDEKWTLDSETPELVLDFGYEVGGIISLDYDQLGDGPSALALAFTEAKNYIGHESDSSNGSPEYPDLHLTHKINSTGPGAYTMPDASLRGGFRYLTLYQEEDDAPPLHIHNVRLEISFQPTWPDMRAYQGYFHSEDELLNRIWYSGAYTLQTNSVPSYTGRVDVGTIEEGWKNDAFVGPGGTVLLDGAKRDRWVWIGDMGTAVPSAFVSTGDMASTRNALQVMFDNLRDDDVLPKAGPPYLAYNSDTYHMWTMIGVYNYVLYTGDIDWLEPIWPKYIRALNYARGLVDDKGIVSVKGTADWARWLYSNERSSASMLLYRALQTGAEIGTCGQKKQRLSREAIMAELWDESTGAFRESPDDVSLFPQDANSMSLAFGVLERGSEEAERVSSYLESNWTPIGPEVPELPGNISPFVTSIELFGHFRAGHPERAVQLMRDAWGWYINHPNGTGSTVAEGYRVNGTWGYRTDRGYKDETYMSHAHCWSSGPTSSLTERLVGLQVTAPAGEEWQFVPETGVDGLGEAEAGFTTKLGKFSASFKVDRSRVHLKWDTPEGTRGWLSLPGKSGRWIDGGKGSRTLCL
;
A
#
# COMPACT_ATOMS: atom_id res chain seq x y z
N MET A 1 7.65 43.48 42.54
CA MET A 1 6.47 44.20 43.07
C MET A 1 5.42 44.20 41.97
N SER A 2 4.23 43.64 42.23
CA SER A 2 3.04 43.78 41.35
C SER A 2 2.64 45.26 41.25
N PRO A 3 1.99 45.69 40.14
CA PRO A 3 0.52 45.79 40.15
C PRO A 3 -0.14 45.40 38.80
N THR A 4 -1.27 44.68 38.75
CA THR A 4 -2.68 45.08 38.94
C THR A 4 -3.34 45.75 37.71
N ASN A 5 -4.45 45.13 37.28
CA ASN A 5 -5.39 45.45 36.20
C ASN A 5 -5.88 46.91 36.15
N CYS A 6 -6.19 47.40 34.93
CA CYS A 6 -7.26 48.38 34.74
C CYS A 6 -7.94 48.27 33.35
N LEU A 7 -9.28 48.26 33.41
CA LEU A 7 -10.30 48.28 32.36
C LEU A 7 -10.23 49.54 31.47
N ILE A 8 -10.52 49.43 30.16
CA ILE A 8 -11.01 50.57 29.34
C ILE A 8 -12.20 50.17 28.45
N MET A 9 -13.22 51.00 28.56
CA MET A 9 -14.50 51.16 27.84
C MET A 9 -14.50 50.85 26.33
N LEU A 10 -15.55 50.11 25.91
CA LEU A 10 -16.07 50.10 24.54
C LEU A 10 -17.02 51.27 24.32
N THR A 11 -16.76 52.05 23.27
CA THR A 11 -17.68 53.04 22.71
C THR A 11 -18.51 52.40 21.59
N LEU A 12 -19.83 52.52 21.70
CA LEU A 12 -20.82 52.14 20.68
C LEU A 12 -20.77 53.10 19.49
N LEU A 13 -20.59 52.55 18.29
CA LEU A 13 -21.02 53.19 17.03
C LEU A 13 -21.70 52.13 16.16
N SER A 14 -22.98 52.39 15.89
CA SER A 14 -23.87 51.60 15.07
C SER A 14 -23.60 51.80 13.58
N SER A 15 -23.59 50.71 12.79
CA SER A 15 -24.29 50.70 11.50
C SER A 15 -24.31 49.32 10.85
N ARG A 16 -25.54 48.84 10.59
CA ARG A 16 -25.99 47.99 9.47
C ARG A 16 -25.40 46.58 9.37
N GLY A 17 -26.26 45.62 9.73
CA GLY A 17 -25.99 44.20 9.65
C GLY A 17 -25.85 43.68 8.22
N ILE A 18 -24.91 42.76 8.08
CA ILE A 18 -24.97 41.61 7.20
C ILE A 18 -24.70 40.43 8.15
N TRP A 19 -25.72 39.62 8.41
CA TRP A 19 -25.55 38.38 9.17
C TRP A 19 -24.82 37.39 8.25
N VAL A 20 -23.49 37.34 8.36
CA VAL A 20 -22.73 36.19 7.89
C VAL A 20 -22.93 35.10 8.94
N PHE A 21 -23.78 34.12 8.63
CA PHE A 21 -23.76 32.84 9.34
C PHE A 21 -22.41 32.19 9.06
N VAL A 22 -21.43 32.45 9.92
CA VAL A 22 -20.28 31.56 10.05
C VAL A 22 -20.80 30.36 10.81
N SER A 23 -21.19 29.32 10.08
CA SER A 23 -21.37 27.99 10.65
C SER A 23 -20.03 27.56 11.22
N PHE A 24 -19.83 27.77 12.52
CA PHE A 24 -18.86 27.00 13.27
C PHE A 24 -19.40 25.57 13.32
N LEU A 25 -19.02 24.76 12.33
CA LEU A 25 -19.07 23.32 12.48
C LEU A 25 -18.25 23.00 13.74
N PRO A 26 -18.81 22.26 14.71
CA PRO A 26 -18.01 21.79 15.84
C PRO A 26 -16.88 20.94 15.24
N TYR A 27 -15.63 21.32 15.54
CA TYR A 27 -14.52 20.39 15.44
C TYR A 27 -14.87 19.21 16.35
N VAL A 28 -15.40 18.14 15.76
CA VAL A 28 -15.38 16.84 16.41
C VAL A 28 -13.90 16.52 16.52
N LEU A 29 -13.36 16.54 17.74
CA LEU A 29 -12.02 16.03 17.99
C LEU A 29 -12.03 14.58 17.49
N GLY A 30 -11.35 14.33 16.38
CA GLY A 30 -11.33 13.02 15.77
C GLY A 30 -10.81 11.98 16.76
N GLU A 31 -11.45 10.82 16.80
CA GLU A 31 -11.11 9.75 17.74
C GLU A 31 -10.09 8.79 17.10
N CYS A 32 -8.96 8.62 17.78
CA CYS A 32 -8.02 7.54 17.49
C CYS A 32 -8.63 6.19 17.90
N TRP A 33 -8.02 5.10 17.47
CA TRP A 33 -8.56 3.77 17.77
C TRP A 33 -8.36 3.43 19.24
N ARG A 34 -9.46 3.54 20.00
CA ARG A 34 -9.60 3.14 21.40
C ARG A 34 -8.50 3.75 22.29
N ASP A 35 -7.92 2.95 23.19
CA ASP A 35 -6.88 3.38 24.12
C ASP A 35 -5.47 3.47 23.47
N GLY A 36 -5.39 3.44 22.13
CA GLY A 36 -4.15 3.59 21.38
C GLY A 36 -3.57 5.02 21.46
N PRO A 37 -2.28 5.19 21.10
CA PRO A 37 -1.69 6.53 20.95
C PRO A 37 -2.49 7.37 19.96
N CYS A 38 -2.55 8.68 20.18
CA CYS A 38 -3.25 9.62 19.31
C CYS A 38 -2.33 10.78 18.91
N ASP A 39 -1.25 10.43 18.23
CA ASP A 39 -0.13 11.29 17.87
C ASP A 39 0.04 11.49 16.35
N GLY A 40 -0.89 10.96 15.56
CA GLY A 40 -0.97 11.20 14.13
C GLY A 40 -1.37 12.64 13.76
N PRO A 41 -1.32 12.98 12.47
CA PRO A 41 -1.69 14.30 11.98
C PRO A 41 -3.16 14.62 12.26
N GLN A 42 -3.42 15.89 12.63
CA GLN A 42 -4.77 16.40 12.92
C GLN A 42 -5.44 17.06 11.71
N SER A 43 -4.69 17.23 10.61
CA SER A 43 -5.18 17.86 9.38
C SER A 43 -4.28 17.46 8.21
N ALA A 44 -4.88 17.38 7.01
CA ALA A 44 -4.11 17.16 5.78
C ALA A 44 -3.09 18.28 5.56
N SER A 45 -1.91 17.93 5.05
CA SER A 45 -0.90 18.94 4.73
C SER A 45 -1.26 19.76 3.50
N PHE A 46 -2.07 19.23 2.61
CA PHE A 46 -2.52 19.90 1.40
C PHE A 46 -4.02 19.73 1.25
N THR A 47 -4.69 20.77 0.74
CA THR A 47 -6.12 20.77 0.43
C THR A 47 -6.30 21.25 -1.00
N GLY A 48 -7.20 20.63 -1.76
CA GLY A 48 -7.34 20.96 -3.18
C GLY A 48 -8.41 20.14 -3.89
N PRO A 49 -8.54 20.29 -5.22
CA PRO A 49 -9.55 19.56 -6.00
C PRO A 49 -9.39 18.03 -5.90
N TRP A 50 -8.21 17.54 -5.54
CA TRP A 50 -7.91 16.14 -5.34
C TRP A 50 -8.56 15.52 -4.08
N ASP A 51 -9.05 16.33 -3.14
CA ASP A 51 -9.68 15.83 -1.91
C ASP A 51 -10.90 14.93 -2.21
N LYS A 52 -11.51 15.06 -3.40
CA LYS A 52 -12.61 14.22 -3.90
C LYS A 52 -12.23 12.76 -4.15
N TYR A 53 -10.93 12.46 -4.32
CA TYR A 53 -10.44 11.09 -4.57
C TYR A 53 -10.02 10.37 -3.29
N ASN A 54 -9.90 11.07 -2.17
CA ASN A 54 -9.49 10.45 -0.91
C ASN A 54 -10.62 9.58 -0.35
N PHE A 55 -10.39 8.27 -0.33
CA PHE A 55 -11.33 7.24 0.18
C PHE A 55 -11.35 7.13 1.71
N ALA A 56 -10.41 7.74 2.43
CA ALA A 56 -10.33 7.66 3.88
C ALA A 56 -11.64 8.16 4.54
N PRO A 57 -12.27 7.39 5.44
CA PRO A 57 -13.53 7.80 6.04
C PRO A 57 -13.37 9.06 6.91
N GLN A 58 -14.41 9.89 6.98
CA GLN A 58 -14.40 11.12 7.77
C GLN A 58 -14.42 10.87 9.28
N THR A 59 -14.96 9.73 9.71
CA THR A 59 -15.02 9.34 11.12
C THR A 59 -14.64 7.87 11.25
N ARG A 60 -14.26 7.46 12.47
CA ARG A 60 -13.91 6.08 12.77
C ARG A 60 -15.10 5.13 12.74
N PHE A 61 -16.32 5.64 12.82
CA PHE A 61 -17.55 4.84 12.72
C PHE A 61 -18.18 5.06 11.34
N VAL A 62 -18.32 3.98 10.57
CA VAL A 62 -18.94 4.02 9.24
C VAL A 62 -20.13 3.08 9.20
N THR A 63 -21.09 3.39 8.33
CA THR A 63 -22.28 2.56 8.06
C THR A 63 -22.24 2.06 6.62
N PRO A 64 -22.97 0.99 6.29
CA PRO A 64 -23.24 0.64 4.90
C PRO A 64 -23.86 1.81 4.13
N VAL A 65 -23.67 1.82 2.81
CA VAL A 65 -24.26 2.84 1.92
C VAL A 65 -25.36 2.26 1.04
N ASN A 66 -25.29 0.96 0.71
CA ASN A 66 -26.31 0.29 -0.11
C ASN A 66 -26.70 -1.06 0.49
N VAL A 67 -27.92 -1.48 0.13
CA VAL A 67 -28.37 -2.88 0.20
C VAL A 67 -28.35 -3.45 -1.21
N ILE A 68 -27.82 -4.66 -1.35
CA ILE A 68 -27.67 -5.36 -2.63
C ILE A 68 -28.32 -6.75 -2.59
N SER A 69 -28.60 -7.31 -3.76
CA SER A 69 -29.24 -8.62 -3.88
C SER A 69 -28.28 -9.76 -3.57
N PHE A 70 -28.80 -10.83 -2.98
CA PHE A 70 -28.07 -12.08 -2.79
C PHE A 70 -28.41 -13.09 -3.90
N PRO A 71 -27.43 -13.82 -4.47
CA PRO A 71 -25.98 -13.61 -4.40
C PRO A 71 -25.42 -12.67 -5.48
N GLU A 72 -26.25 -12.12 -6.38
CA GLU A 72 -25.77 -11.42 -7.58
C GLU A 72 -25.09 -10.06 -7.29
N GLY A 73 -25.38 -9.46 -6.14
CA GLY A 73 -24.80 -8.17 -5.74
C GLY A 73 -25.29 -6.99 -6.58
N GLU A 74 -26.54 -7.03 -7.04
CA GLU A 74 -27.17 -5.92 -7.76
C GLU A 74 -27.78 -4.91 -6.78
N PHE A 75 -27.75 -3.62 -7.12
CA PHE A 75 -28.30 -2.56 -6.25
C PHE A 75 -29.80 -2.76 -6.00
N VAL A 76 -30.21 -2.81 -4.74
CA VAL A 76 -31.62 -2.88 -4.32
C VAL A 76 -32.09 -1.52 -3.85
N SER A 77 -31.38 -0.93 -2.87
CA SER A 77 -31.70 0.38 -2.30
C SER A 77 -30.47 1.01 -1.63
N ALA A 78 -30.57 2.30 -1.32
CA ALA A 78 -29.64 2.92 -0.38
C ALA A 78 -29.91 2.36 1.02
N TYR A 79 -28.87 2.20 1.83
CA TYR A 79 -29.03 1.82 3.23
C TYR A 79 -29.60 2.99 4.03
N ASP A 80 -30.68 2.73 4.77
CA ASP A 80 -31.30 3.68 5.70
C ASP A 80 -31.02 3.22 7.14
N GLU A 81 -30.36 4.08 7.92
CA GLU A 81 -29.99 3.80 9.31
C GLU A 81 -31.20 3.80 10.26
N ASP A 82 -32.29 4.47 9.88
CA ASP A 82 -33.54 4.53 10.64
C ASP A 82 -34.47 3.34 10.30
N GLU A 83 -34.16 2.58 9.24
CA GLU A 83 -34.93 1.41 8.81
C GLU A 83 -34.62 0.16 9.64
N LYS A 84 -35.66 -0.64 9.88
CA LYS A 84 -35.54 -1.98 10.48
C LYS A 84 -35.63 -3.02 9.37
N TRP A 85 -34.49 -3.63 9.07
CA TRP A 85 -34.36 -4.65 8.04
C TRP A 85 -34.85 -5.99 8.58
N THR A 86 -35.81 -6.62 7.92
CA THR A 86 -36.38 -7.89 8.39
C THR A 86 -35.62 -9.05 7.77
N LEU A 87 -35.13 -9.94 8.63
CA LEU A 87 -34.69 -11.29 8.27
C LEU A 87 -35.80 -12.27 8.69
N ASP A 88 -36.27 -13.08 7.74
CA ASP A 88 -37.26 -14.13 7.95
C ASP A 88 -37.22 -15.16 6.80
N SER A 89 -38.19 -16.08 6.75
CA SER A 89 -38.26 -17.10 5.70
C SER A 89 -38.49 -16.56 4.28
N GLU A 90 -38.99 -15.34 4.13
CA GLU A 90 -39.19 -14.70 2.82
C GLU A 90 -37.97 -13.86 2.41
N THR A 91 -37.25 -13.29 3.39
CA THR A 91 -36.02 -12.51 3.20
C THR A 91 -34.90 -13.09 4.09
N PRO A 92 -34.24 -14.18 3.68
CA PRO A 92 -33.31 -14.89 4.55
C PRO A 92 -31.97 -14.15 4.72
N GLU A 93 -31.62 -13.27 3.77
CA GLU A 93 -30.35 -12.54 3.75
C GLU A 93 -30.53 -11.02 3.62
N LEU A 94 -29.63 -10.30 4.29
CA LEU A 94 -29.39 -8.88 4.11
C LEU A 94 -27.93 -8.68 3.72
N VAL A 95 -27.68 -8.26 2.48
CA VAL A 95 -26.33 -7.97 1.99
C VAL A 95 -26.08 -6.48 1.95
N LEU A 96 -25.08 -6.06 2.71
CA LEU A 96 -24.71 -4.66 2.93
C LEU A 96 -23.42 -4.34 2.16
N ASP A 97 -23.44 -3.27 1.36
CA ASP A 97 -22.28 -2.73 0.65
C ASP A 97 -21.83 -1.42 1.31
N PHE A 98 -20.60 -1.38 1.79
CA PHE A 98 -19.98 -0.17 2.35
C PHE A 98 -19.50 0.83 1.28
N GLY A 99 -19.53 0.44 0.01
CA GLY A 99 -19.18 1.26 -1.14
C GLY A 99 -17.67 1.34 -1.43
N TYR A 100 -16.85 1.05 -0.42
CA TYR A 100 -15.39 0.99 -0.48
C TYR A 100 -14.87 -0.06 0.52
N GLU A 101 -13.59 -0.41 0.40
CA GLU A 101 -12.92 -1.34 1.31
C GLU A 101 -12.87 -0.76 2.72
N VAL A 102 -13.28 -1.54 3.71
CA VAL A 102 -13.32 -1.17 5.13
C VAL A 102 -12.75 -2.31 5.99
N GLY A 103 -12.56 -2.06 7.29
CA GLY A 103 -11.98 -3.06 8.18
C GLY A 103 -12.04 -2.68 9.64
N GLY A 104 -12.46 -3.61 10.51
CA GLY A 104 -12.55 -3.39 11.95
C GLY A 104 -13.64 -4.22 12.64
N ILE A 105 -14.38 -3.59 13.55
CA ILE A 105 -15.35 -4.23 14.46
C ILE A 105 -16.79 -3.82 14.12
N ILE A 106 -17.62 -4.80 13.75
CA ILE A 106 -19.06 -4.59 13.52
C ILE A 106 -19.81 -4.52 14.85
N SER A 107 -20.75 -3.58 14.94
CA SER A 107 -21.81 -3.56 15.95
C SER A 107 -23.17 -3.36 15.27
N LEU A 108 -24.21 -3.95 15.84
CA LEU A 108 -25.59 -3.80 15.38
C LEU A 108 -26.57 -4.01 16.53
N ASP A 109 -27.78 -3.51 16.33
CA ASP A 109 -28.92 -3.79 17.20
C ASP A 109 -29.90 -4.72 16.47
N TYR A 110 -30.68 -5.47 17.25
CA TYR A 110 -31.71 -6.34 16.70
C TYR A 110 -32.95 -6.43 17.60
N ASP A 111 -34.10 -6.74 17.00
CA ASP A 111 -35.32 -7.13 17.73
C ASP A 111 -35.80 -8.50 17.26
N GLN A 112 -35.78 -9.50 18.14
CA GLN A 112 -36.38 -10.80 17.86
C GLN A 112 -37.90 -10.75 18.12
N LEU A 113 -38.72 -11.07 17.12
CA LEU A 113 -40.18 -10.86 17.17
C LEU A 113 -41.00 -12.06 17.65
N GLY A 114 -40.36 -13.20 17.94
CA GLY A 114 -41.02 -14.42 18.39
C GLY A 114 -40.20 -15.22 19.40
N ASP A 115 -40.86 -16.16 20.07
CA ASP A 115 -40.19 -17.12 20.96
C ASP A 115 -39.48 -18.20 20.14
N GLY A 116 -38.26 -18.54 20.53
CA GLY A 116 -37.46 -19.59 19.89
C GLY A 116 -35.96 -19.27 19.93
N PRO A 117 -35.09 -20.28 19.78
CA PRO A 117 -33.69 -20.01 19.51
C PRO A 117 -33.54 -19.41 18.11
N SER A 118 -32.64 -18.44 17.97
CA SER A 118 -32.15 -18.00 16.66
C SER A 118 -30.67 -17.66 16.74
N ALA A 119 -29.98 -17.76 15.61
CA ALA A 119 -28.59 -17.38 15.45
C ALA A 119 -28.45 -16.41 14.28
N LEU A 120 -27.86 -15.25 14.53
CA LEU A 120 -27.49 -14.29 13.51
C LEU A 120 -26.06 -14.60 13.05
N ALA A 121 -25.90 -14.85 11.76
CA ALA A 121 -24.63 -15.08 11.11
C ALA A 121 -24.11 -13.82 10.40
N LEU A 122 -22.78 -13.65 10.38
CA LEU A 122 -22.07 -12.56 9.71
C LEU A 122 -20.98 -13.14 8.80
N ALA A 123 -21.09 -12.89 7.50
CA ALA A 123 -20.08 -13.28 6.50
C ALA A 123 -19.52 -12.06 5.77
N PHE A 124 -18.20 -12.05 5.53
CA PHE A 124 -17.48 -10.87 5.05
C PHE A 124 -16.72 -11.17 3.76
N THR A 125 -16.79 -10.26 2.78
CA THR A 125 -16.03 -10.41 1.53
C THR A 125 -15.47 -9.09 1.01
N GLU A 126 -14.25 -9.12 0.46
CA GLU A 126 -13.68 -7.97 -0.27
C GLU A 126 -14.29 -7.83 -1.68
N ALA A 127 -14.56 -8.95 -2.35
CA ALA A 127 -15.01 -8.99 -3.74
C ALA A 127 -16.49 -9.35 -3.88
N LYS A 128 -17.16 -8.67 -4.81
CA LYS A 128 -18.62 -8.80 -5.01
C LYS A 128 -19.06 -10.21 -5.38
N ASN A 129 -18.29 -10.88 -6.24
CA ASN A 129 -18.61 -12.23 -6.73
C ASN A 129 -18.33 -13.34 -5.71
N TYR A 130 -17.88 -12.99 -4.49
CA TYR A 130 -17.72 -13.95 -3.40
C TYR A 130 -18.79 -13.78 -2.31
N ILE A 131 -19.71 -12.82 -2.44
CA ILE A 131 -20.86 -12.67 -1.54
C ILE A 131 -21.54 -14.03 -1.37
N GLY A 132 -21.69 -14.44 -0.11
CA GLY A 132 -22.17 -15.75 0.28
C GLY A 132 -22.51 -15.78 1.77
N HIS A 133 -22.86 -16.98 2.23
CA HIS A 133 -23.04 -17.27 3.66
C HIS A 133 -21.72 -17.56 4.37
N GLU A 134 -20.60 -17.71 3.65
CA GLU A 134 -19.26 -17.85 4.22
C GLU A 134 -18.40 -16.64 3.86
N SER A 135 -17.48 -16.25 4.75
CA SER A 135 -16.52 -15.19 4.49
C SER A 135 -15.46 -15.65 3.49
N ASP A 136 -14.88 -14.71 2.74
CA ASP A 136 -13.70 -15.03 1.94
C ASP A 136 -12.51 -15.44 2.82
N SER A 137 -11.66 -16.33 2.31
CA SER A 137 -10.55 -16.88 3.09
C SER A 137 -9.56 -15.77 3.47
N SER A 138 -9.19 -15.72 4.74
CA SER A 138 -8.16 -14.81 5.25
C SER A 138 -6.99 -15.54 5.91
N ASN A 139 -7.15 -16.83 6.21
CA ASN A 139 -6.10 -17.67 6.79
C ASN A 139 -5.44 -18.64 5.78
N GLY A 140 -6.03 -18.83 4.59
CA GLY A 140 -5.45 -19.62 3.50
C GLY A 140 -5.43 -21.13 3.76
N SER A 141 -6.01 -21.59 4.87
CA SER A 141 -6.14 -22.99 5.23
C SER A 141 -7.44 -23.56 4.67
N PRO A 142 -7.39 -24.52 3.72
CA PRO A 142 -8.60 -25.22 3.29
C PRO A 142 -9.14 -26.18 4.36
N GLU A 143 -8.31 -26.56 5.35
CA GLU A 143 -8.74 -27.44 6.45
C GLU A 143 -9.50 -26.67 7.53
N TYR A 144 -9.13 -25.40 7.75
CA TYR A 144 -9.70 -24.53 8.78
C TYR A 144 -10.22 -23.25 8.12
N PRO A 145 -11.33 -23.32 7.36
CA PRO A 145 -11.87 -22.16 6.64
C PRO A 145 -12.33 -21.06 7.61
N ASP A 146 -12.44 -19.84 7.07
CA ASP A 146 -12.91 -18.66 7.81
C ASP A 146 -14.38 -18.78 8.24
N LEU A 147 -15.25 -19.41 7.42
CA LEU A 147 -16.69 -19.52 7.64
C LEU A 147 -17.36 -18.16 7.93
N HIS A 148 -18.42 -18.14 8.72
CA HIS A 148 -19.11 -16.96 9.25
C HIS A 148 -18.95 -16.85 10.76
N LEU A 149 -19.24 -15.68 11.32
CA LEU A 149 -19.39 -15.51 12.76
C LEU A 149 -20.84 -15.71 13.18
N THR A 150 -21.05 -16.44 14.27
CA THR A 150 -22.38 -16.71 14.83
C THR A 150 -22.60 -15.93 16.13
N HIS A 151 -23.72 -15.21 16.22
CA HIS A 151 -24.26 -14.66 17.46
C HIS A 151 -25.57 -15.37 17.84
N LYS A 152 -25.57 -16.07 18.97
CA LYS A 152 -26.75 -16.77 19.48
C LYS A 152 -27.68 -15.83 20.21
N ILE A 153 -28.95 -15.84 19.83
CA ILE A 153 -30.03 -15.06 20.44
C ILE A 153 -30.94 -16.02 21.22
N ASN A 154 -31.05 -15.78 22.52
CA ASN A 154 -31.71 -16.69 23.46
C ASN A 154 -33.03 -16.15 24.02
N SER A 155 -33.45 -14.95 23.62
CA SER A 155 -34.63 -14.28 24.16
C SER A 155 -35.24 -13.34 23.15
N THR A 156 -36.57 -13.37 23.07
CA THR A 156 -37.39 -12.41 22.33
C THR A 156 -37.20 -10.98 22.82
N GLY A 157 -37.31 -10.01 21.92
CA GLY A 157 -37.18 -8.58 22.20
C GLY A 157 -35.85 -7.98 21.73
N PRO A 158 -35.53 -6.77 22.20
CA PRO A 158 -34.36 -6.03 21.76
C PRO A 158 -33.06 -6.63 22.30
N GLY A 159 -32.03 -6.61 21.47
CA GLY A 159 -30.66 -6.95 21.82
C GLY A 159 -29.65 -6.14 21.01
N ALA A 160 -28.39 -6.28 21.37
CA ALA A 160 -27.27 -5.66 20.67
C ALA A 160 -26.14 -6.69 20.53
N TYR A 161 -25.39 -6.57 19.45
CA TYR A 161 -24.23 -7.39 19.17
C TYR A 161 -23.05 -6.48 18.81
N THR A 162 -21.89 -6.76 19.41
CA THR A 162 -20.60 -6.21 19.00
C THR A 162 -19.66 -7.39 18.80
N MET A 163 -19.01 -7.41 17.64
CA MET A 163 -18.08 -8.46 17.28
C MET A 163 -16.90 -8.52 18.28
N PRO A 164 -16.45 -9.71 18.72
CA PRO A 164 -15.27 -9.84 19.56
C PRO A 164 -14.01 -9.29 18.87
N ASP A 165 -13.10 -8.69 19.63
CA ASP A 165 -11.86 -8.13 19.10
C ASP A 165 -11.01 -9.15 18.34
N ALA A 166 -10.91 -10.39 18.84
CA ALA A 166 -10.20 -11.46 18.15
C ALA A 166 -10.81 -11.80 16.79
N SER A 167 -12.10 -11.53 16.60
CA SER A 167 -12.82 -11.74 15.35
C SER A 167 -12.79 -10.51 14.44
N LEU A 168 -12.00 -9.47 14.76
CA LEU A 168 -11.78 -8.31 13.89
C LEU A 168 -11.60 -8.72 12.43
N ARG A 169 -12.41 -8.14 11.54
CA ARG A 169 -12.29 -8.39 10.10
C ARG A 169 -11.39 -7.31 9.52
N GLY A 170 -10.23 -7.73 9.03
CA GLY A 170 -9.19 -6.80 8.63
C GLY A 170 -9.51 -5.99 7.38
N GLY A 171 -10.00 -6.65 6.32
CA GLY A 171 -10.46 -6.04 5.07
C GLY A 171 -11.73 -6.75 4.58
N PHE A 172 -12.75 -5.97 4.23
CA PHE A 172 -13.95 -6.38 3.52
C PHE A 172 -14.66 -5.16 2.93
N ARG A 173 -15.56 -5.37 1.97
CA ARG A 173 -16.49 -4.34 1.48
C ARG A 173 -17.95 -4.75 1.66
N TYR A 174 -18.23 -6.04 1.59
CA TYR A 174 -19.57 -6.59 1.68
C TYR A 174 -19.74 -7.39 2.98
N LEU A 175 -20.90 -7.23 3.60
CA LEU A 175 -21.32 -7.96 4.80
C LEU A 175 -22.68 -8.63 4.52
N THR A 176 -22.72 -9.95 4.58
CA THR A 176 -23.97 -10.73 4.54
C THR A 176 -24.41 -11.04 5.97
N LEU A 177 -25.63 -10.63 6.31
CA LEU A 177 -26.32 -10.99 7.54
C LEU A 177 -27.44 -11.98 7.21
N TYR A 178 -27.53 -13.10 7.93
CA TYR A 178 -28.58 -14.11 7.71
C TYR A 178 -28.88 -14.88 8.99
N GLN A 179 -30.03 -15.56 9.05
CA GLN A 179 -30.38 -16.47 10.15
C GLN A 179 -29.96 -17.90 9.81
N GLU A 180 -29.32 -18.61 10.75
CA GLU A 180 -28.84 -19.97 10.49
C GLU A 180 -29.94 -21.05 10.58
N GLU A 181 -31.03 -20.78 11.30
CA GLU A 181 -32.13 -21.73 11.45
C GLU A 181 -33.31 -21.42 10.52
N ASP A 182 -33.70 -22.39 9.69
CA ASP A 182 -34.80 -22.28 8.71
C ASP A 182 -36.16 -21.87 9.35
N ASP A 183 -36.39 -22.26 10.61
CA ASP A 183 -37.61 -21.97 11.37
C ASP A 183 -37.40 -20.88 12.45
N ALA A 184 -36.36 -20.04 12.30
CA ALA A 184 -36.09 -18.97 13.25
C ALA A 184 -37.23 -17.92 13.28
N PRO A 185 -37.55 -17.36 14.46
CA PRO A 185 -38.46 -16.23 14.54
C PRO A 185 -37.91 -15.02 13.75
N PRO A 186 -38.78 -14.19 13.15
CA PRO A 186 -38.34 -13.00 12.42
C PRO A 186 -37.46 -12.09 13.28
N LEU A 187 -36.41 -11.57 12.65
CA LEU A 187 -35.41 -10.73 13.27
C LEU A 187 -35.34 -9.39 12.56
N HIS A 188 -35.61 -8.31 13.27
CA HIS A 188 -35.31 -6.97 12.75
C HIS A 188 -33.87 -6.61 13.06
N ILE A 189 -33.11 -6.16 12.06
CA ILE A 189 -31.75 -5.64 12.17
C ILE A 189 -31.76 -4.13 11.96
N HIS A 190 -31.05 -3.38 12.79
CA HIS A 190 -30.87 -1.94 12.62
C HIS A 190 -29.55 -1.46 13.26
N ASN A 191 -29.19 -0.20 13.01
CA ASN A 191 -27.96 0.41 13.54
C ASN A 191 -26.68 -0.38 13.21
N VAL A 192 -26.55 -0.91 11.99
CA VAL A 192 -25.32 -1.61 11.59
C VAL A 192 -24.19 -0.61 11.39
N ARG A 193 -23.14 -0.72 12.18
CA ARG A 193 -22.01 0.20 12.22
C ARG A 193 -20.69 -0.57 12.29
N LEU A 194 -19.65 -0.01 11.69
CA LEU A 194 -18.29 -0.52 11.73
C LEU A 194 -17.38 0.50 12.42
N GLU A 195 -16.69 0.08 13.46
CA GLU A 195 -15.54 0.81 14.03
C GLU A 195 -14.29 0.44 13.23
N ILE A 196 -13.76 1.39 12.45
CA ILE A 196 -12.55 1.24 11.64
C ILE A 196 -11.32 1.06 12.54
N SER A 197 -10.55 -0.01 12.31
CA SER A 197 -9.36 -0.31 13.11
C SER A 197 -8.05 0.21 12.52
N PHE A 198 -8.00 0.43 11.21
CA PHE A 198 -6.78 0.85 10.53
C PHE A 198 -6.44 2.32 10.80
N GLN A 199 -5.20 2.70 10.50
CA GLN A 199 -4.57 3.97 10.83
C GLN A 199 -4.88 4.40 12.28
N PRO A 200 -4.50 3.59 13.28
CA PRO A 200 -5.07 3.67 14.62
C PRO A 200 -4.67 4.93 15.38
N THR A 201 -3.52 5.52 15.05
CA THR A 201 -2.99 6.68 15.77
C THR A 201 -3.45 8.02 15.24
N TRP A 202 -4.29 8.03 14.20
CA TRP A 202 -4.70 9.25 13.52
C TRP A 202 -6.08 9.70 14.01
N PRO A 203 -6.19 10.92 14.58
CA PRO A 203 -7.48 11.49 14.93
C PRO A 203 -8.29 11.84 13.68
N ASP A 204 -7.64 12.35 12.63
CA ASP A 204 -8.24 12.60 11.32
C ASP A 204 -7.66 11.62 10.30
N MET A 205 -8.43 10.60 9.90
CA MET A 205 -7.98 9.62 8.90
C MET A 205 -7.79 10.23 7.52
N ARG A 206 -8.36 11.41 7.23
CA ARG A 206 -8.17 12.10 5.95
C ARG A 206 -6.94 13.00 5.94
N ALA A 207 -6.20 13.06 7.03
CA ALA A 207 -5.04 13.93 7.19
C ALA A 207 -3.78 13.44 6.44
N TYR A 208 -3.90 13.16 5.15
CA TYR A 208 -2.78 12.73 4.31
C TYR A 208 -1.71 13.83 4.24
N GLN A 209 -0.45 13.40 4.24
CA GLN A 209 0.69 14.31 4.26
C GLN A 209 1.28 14.59 2.87
N GLY A 210 0.70 13.99 1.82
CA GLY A 210 0.97 14.29 0.43
C GLY A 210 -0.26 14.17 -0.46
N TYR A 211 -0.10 14.52 -1.73
CA TYR A 211 -1.16 14.54 -2.73
C TYR A 211 -0.59 14.38 -4.15
N PHE A 212 -1.47 13.98 -5.07
CA PHE A 212 -1.25 14.02 -6.51
C PHE A 212 -2.51 14.52 -7.22
N HIS A 213 -2.33 15.25 -8.32
CA HIS A 213 -3.41 15.66 -9.20
C HIS A 213 -2.91 15.88 -10.63
N SER A 214 -3.71 15.43 -11.60
CA SER A 214 -3.47 15.61 -13.03
C SER A 214 -4.79 15.82 -13.76
N GLU A 215 -4.73 16.11 -15.05
CA GLU A 215 -5.92 16.14 -15.92
C GLU A 215 -6.50 14.73 -16.21
N ASP A 216 -5.74 13.67 -15.93
CA ASP A 216 -6.20 12.29 -16.07
C ASP A 216 -6.88 11.81 -14.77
N GLU A 217 -8.21 11.84 -14.77
CA GLU A 217 -9.05 11.39 -13.66
C GLU A 217 -8.78 9.94 -13.25
N LEU A 218 -8.36 9.07 -14.18
CA LEU A 218 -8.05 7.67 -13.87
C LEU A 218 -6.73 7.56 -13.10
N LEU A 219 -5.69 8.29 -13.52
CA LEU A 219 -4.42 8.32 -12.77
C LEU A 219 -4.60 8.91 -11.37
N ASN A 220 -5.44 9.93 -11.24
CA ASN A 220 -5.80 10.47 -9.93
C ASN A 220 -6.41 9.37 -9.05
N ARG A 221 -7.44 8.66 -9.53
CA ARG A 221 -8.06 7.54 -8.78
C ARG A 221 -7.06 6.44 -8.42
N ILE A 222 -6.20 6.03 -9.35
CA ILE A 222 -5.17 5.01 -9.12
C ILE A 222 -4.23 5.41 -7.99
N TRP A 223 -3.77 6.68 -7.98
CA TRP A 223 -2.91 7.19 -6.91
C TRP A 223 -3.57 7.10 -5.53
N TYR A 224 -4.84 7.52 -5.43
CA TYR A 224 -5.57 7.49 -4.16
C TYR A 224 -5.98 6.07 -3.75
N SER A 225 -6.17 5.14 -4.68
CA SER A 225 -6.40 3.73 -4.34
C SER A 225 -5.15 3.08 -3.74
N GLY A 226 -3.97 3.41 -4.25
CA GLY A 226 -2.71 2.97 -3.63
C GLY A 226 -2.49 3.59 -2.25
N ALA A 227 -2.76 4.89 -2.11
CA ALA A 227 -2.70 5.60 -0.82
C ALA A 227 -3.66 5.02 0.23
N TYR A 228 -4.92 4.75 -0.16
CA TYR A 228 -5.91 4.15 0.72
C TYR A 228 -5.55 2.71 1.13
N THR A 229 -4.97 1.93 0.21
CA THR A 229 -4.47 0.58 0.54
C THR A 229 -3.38 0.59 1.62
N LEU A 230 -2.50 1.58 1.62
CA LEU A 230 -1.48 1.73 2.67
C LEU A 230 -2.11 2.10 4.01
N GLN A 231 -3.17 2.91 3.97
CA GLN A 231 -3.96 3.25 5.15
C GLN A 231 -4.64 2.02 5.75
N THR A 232 -5.34 1.21 4.93
CA THR A 232 -6.04 0.00 5.40
C THR A 232 -5.10 -1.02 6.05
N ASN A 233 -3.82 -0.98 5.69
CA ASN A 233 -2.82 -1.97 6.12
C ASN A 233 -1.90 -1.42 7.23
N SER A 234 -2.13 -0.19 7.71
CA SER A 234 -1.48 0.36 8.90
C SER A 234 -2.36 0.06 10.10
N VAL A 235 -1.98 -0.88 10.96
CA VAL A 235 -2.89 -1.47 11.96
C VAL A 235 -2.35 -1.40 13.39
N PRO A 236 -3.21 -1.51 14.43
CA PRO A 236 -2.73 -1.63 15.81
C PRO A 236 -1.84 -2.86 16.00
N SER A 237 -0.81 -2.72 16.81
CA SER A 237 0.23 -3.73 17.07
C SER A 237 -0.26 -5.10 17.56
N TYR A 238 -1.49 -5.20 18.06
CA TYR A 238 -2.10 -6.43 18.58
C TYR A 238 -3.30 -6.89 17.74
N THR A 239 -3.31 -6.56 16.45
CA THR A 239 -4.37 -6.96 15.51
C THR A 239 -3.86 -7.80 14.34
N GLY A 240 -2.68 -8.40 14.50
CA GLY A 240 -2.13 -9.36 13.54
C GLY A 240 -2.87 -10.68 13.57
N ARG A 241 -2.84 -11.41 12.46
CA ARG A 241 -3.41 -12.76 12.36
C ARG A 241 -2.58 -13.73 13.19
N VAL A 242 -3.22 -14.50 14.08
CA VAL A 242 -2.58 -15.63 14.79
C VAL A 242 -2.05 -16.65 13.77
N ASP A 243 -0.94 -17.33 14.09
CA ASP A 243 -0.40 -18.41 13.24
C ASP A 243 -1.49 -19.44 12.89
N VAL A 244 -1.74 -19.58 11.60
CA VAL A 244 -2.81 -20.41 11.03
C VAL A 244 -2.67 -21.89 11.37
N GLY A 245 -1.45 -22.35 11.68
CA GLY A 245 -1.23 -23.71 12.18
C GLY A 245 -1.72 -23.96 13.61
N THR A 246 -2.24 -22.93 14.30
CA THR A 246 -2.66 -23.00 15.71
C THR A 246 -4.16 -22.73 15.93
N ILE A 247 -4.92 -22.52 14.85
CA ILE A 247 -6.38 -22.32 14.89
C ILE A 247 -7.10 -23.53 14.29
N GLU A 248 -8.25 -23.90 14.86
CA GLU A 248 -9.04 -25.07 14.42
C GLU A 248 -10.23 -24.67 13.52
N GLU A 249 -10.65 -23.40 13.55
CA GLU A 249 -11.68 -22.84 12.66
C GLU A 249 -11.61 -21.31 12.67
N GLY A 250 -12.18 -20.68 11.64
CA GLY A 250 -12.38 -19.25 11.59
C GLY A 250 -11.09 -18.45 11.49
N TRP A 251 -11.09 -17.27 12.12
CA TRP A 251 -9.96 -16.38 12.07
C TRP A 251 -9.76 -15.68 13.41
N LYS A 252 -8.49 -15.47 13.80
CA LYS A 252 -8.09 -14.74 15.01
C LYS A 252 -7.10 -13.62 14.70
N ASN A 253 -7.49 -12.37 14.96
CA ASN A 253 -6.76 -11.13 14.68
C ASN A 253 -6.42 -10.38 15.98
N ASP A 254 -5.87 -11.09 16.95
CA ASP A 254 -5.47 -10.58 18.27
C ASP A 254 -3.98 -10.86 18.58
N ALA A 255 -3.18 -11.18 17.56
CA ALA A 255 -1.75 -11.44 17.72
C ALA A 255 -0.91 -10.17 17.69
N PHE A 256 0.19 -10.21 18.45
CA PHE A 256 1.25 -9.21 18.36
C PHE A 256 1.97 -9.30 17.01
N VAL A 257 2.06 -8.18 16.29
CA VAL A 257 2.67 -8.12 14.95
C VAL A 257 3.89 -7.19 14.87
N GLY A 258 4.04 -6.25 15.81
CA GLY A 258 5.19 -5.36 15.84
C GLY A 258 5.10 -4.28 16.93
N PRO A 259 6.22 -3.59 17.23
CA PRO A 259 6.28 -2.59 18.29
C PRO A 259 5.45 -1.33 17.98
N GLY A 260 5.28 -0.47 18.99
CA GLY A 260 4.59 0.83 18.84
C GLY A 260 3.06 0.74 18.93
N GLY A 261 2.38 1.76 18.40
CA GLY A 261 0.91 1.82 18.33
C GLY A 261 0.34 1.53 16.94
N THR A 262 1.21 1.43 15.92
CA THR A 262 0.83 1.18 14.53
C THR A 262 1.93 0.44 13.78
N VAL A 263 1.57 -0.46 12.88
CA VAL A 263 2.51 -1.30 12.10
C VAL A 263 1.99 -1.44 10.67
N LEU A 264 2.86 -1.32 9.67
CA LEU A 264 2.52 -1.52 8.26
C LEU A 264 2.60 -3.01 7.91
N LEU A 265 1.51 -3.55 7.36
CA LEU A 265 1.37 -4.95 6.97
C LEU A 265 1.31 -5.13 5.45
N ASP A 266 1.28 -6.39 5.02
CA ASP A 266 1.11 -6.80 3.63
C ASP A 266 -0.30 -6.50 3.10
N GLY A 267 -1.33 -7.02 3.77
CA GLY A 267 -2.72 -7.02 3.31
C GLY A 267 -3.71 -6.63 4.42
N ALA A 268 -4.87 -6.09 4.04
CA ALA A 268 -5.94 -5.78 5.00
C ALA A 268 -6.61 -7.06 5.51
N LYS A 269 -7.05 -7.94 4.61
CA LYS A 269 -7.76 -9.20 4.94
C LYS A 269 -6.84 -10.34 5.38
N ARG A 270 -6.05 -10.87 4.44
CA ARG A 270 -5.28 -12.12 4.61
C ARG A 270 -3.88 -11.87 5.16
N ASP A 271 -3.26 -12.89 5.76
CA ASP A 271 -1.97 -12.88 6.46
C ASP A 271 -1.87 -11.84 7.58
N ARG A 272 -2.05 -10.55 7.31
CA ARG A 272 -1.93 -9.45 8.29
C ARG A 272 -0.63 -9.55 9.09
N TRP A 273 0.48 -9.73 8.37
CA TRP A 273 1.82 -9.85 8.92
C TRP A 273 2.75 -8.80 8.31
N VAL A 274 3.88 -8.57 8.97
CA VAL A 274 4.95 -7.78 8.37
C VAL A 274 5.66 -8.66 7.34
N TRP A 275 5.24 -8.63 6.08
CA TRP A 275 6.03 -9.17 4.98
C TRP A 275 6.96 -8.10 4.43
N ILE A 276 8.26 -8.30 4.59
CA ILE A 276 9.20 -7.21 4.35
C ILE A 276 9.49 -6.94 2.87
N GLY A 277 9.15 -7.88 1.98
CA GLY A 277 9.27 -7.70 0.53
C GLY A 277 8.35 -6.59 0.00
N ASP A 278 7.14 -6.50 0.54
CA ASP A 278 6.11 -5.51 0.19
C ASP A 278 6.60 -4.07 0.35
N MET A 279 7.49 -3.84 1.32
CA MET A 279 8.06 -2.53 1.59
C MET A 279 8.85 -1.96 0.42
N GLY A 280 9.30 -2.80 -0.52
CA GLY A 280 9.97 -2.37 -1.74
C GLY A 280 9.16 -1.34 -2.54
N THR A 281 7.83 -1.46 -2.52
CA THR A 281 6.91 -0.54 -3.22
C THR A 281 6.04 0.24 -2.23
N ALA A 282 5.73 -0.33 -1.06
CA ALA A 282 4.87 0.30 -0.06
C ALA A 282 5.53 1.51 0.62
N VAL A 283 6.83 1.46 0.94
CA VAL A 283 7.50 2.53 1.69
C VAL A 283 7.59 3.85 0.89
N PRO A 284 8.05 3.85 -0.38
CA PRO A 284 7.99 5.06 -1.20
C PRO A 284 6.57 5.61 -1.35
N SER A 285 5.60 4.72 -1.52
CA SER A 285 4.19 5.10 -1.71
C SER A 285 3.59 5.69 -0.43
N ALA A 286 3.90 5.12 0.74
CA ALA A 286 3.49 5.67 2.04
C ALA A 286 4.07 7.06 2.25
N PHE A 287 5.37 7.24 1.98
CA PHE A 287 6.03 8.54 2.11
C PHE A 287 5.33 9.66 1.32
N VAL A 288 5.03 9.43 0.04
CA VAL A 288 4.45 10.49 -0.81
C VAL A 288 2.95 10.71 -0.59
N SER A 289 2.26 9.82 0.14
CA SER A 289 0.80 9.85 0.27
C SER A 289 0.33 10.08 1.70
N THR A 290 0.13 9.02 2.49
CA THR A 290 -0.25 9.14 3.90
C THR A 290 0.83 9.89 4.68
N GLY A 291 2.10 9.65 4.37
CA GLY A 291 3.26 10.09 5.14
C GLY A 291 3.43 9.30 6.45
N ASP A 292 2.74 8.17 6.61
CA ASP A 292 2.88 7.31 7.79
C ASP A 292 4.18 6.51 7.76
N MET A 293 5.25 7.18 8.19
CA MET A 293 6.55 6.53 8.36
C MET A 293 6.69 5.83 9.72
N ALA A 294 5.77 6.04 10.66
CA ALA A 294 5.81 5.37 11.97
C ALA A 294 5.48 3.88 11.82
N SER A 295 4.45 3.56 11.04
CA SER A 295 4.10 2.17 10.70
C SER A 295 5.24 1.45 9.96
N THR A 296 5.91 2.14 9.02
CA THR A 296 7.12 1.62 8.36
C THR A 296 8.26 1.37 9.35
N ARG A 297 8.59 2.35 10.20
CA ARG A 297 9.64 2.23 11.21
C ARG A 297 9.44 1.01 12.09
N ASN A 298 8.23 0.81 12.59
CA ASN A 298 7.91 -0.28 13.51
C ASN A 298 7.97 -1.65 12.82
N ALA A 299 7.53 -1.72 11.57
CA ALA A 299 7.64 -2.94 10.77
C ALA A 299 9.11 -3.26 10.41
N LEU A 300 9.97 -2.27 10.16
CA LEU A 300 11.43 -2.49 10.05
C LEU A 300 12.05 -2.92 11.38
N GLN A 301 11.65 -2.27 12.48
CA GLN A 301 12.16 -2.55 13.83
C GLN A 301 11.92 -4.02 14.21
N VAL A 302 10.72 -4.56 13.97
CA VAL A 302 10.42 -5.95 14.34
C VAL A 302 11.30 -6.96 13.60
N MET A 303 11.75 -6.65 12.37
CA MET A 303 12.71 -7.50 11.65
C MET A 303 14.08 -7.52 12.35
N PHE A 304 14.56 -6.36 12.81
CA PHE A 304 15.84 -6.24 13.51
C PHE A 304 15.79 -6.74 14.96
N ASP A 305 14.63 -6.68 15.61
CA ASP A 305 14.41 -7.30 16.91
C ASP A 305 14.49 -8.82 16.84
N ASN A 306 14.17 -9.38 15.66
CA ASN A 306 14.25 -10.80 15.36
C ASN A 306 15.47 -11.18 14.50
N LEU A 307 16.50 -10.34 14.42
CA LEU A 307 17.77 -10.73 13.78
C LEU A 307 18.40 -11.90 14.55
N ARG A 308 18.64 -13.01 13.88
CA ARG A 308 19.27 -14.21 14.46
C ARG A 308 20.78 -14.04 14.69
N ASP A 309 21.32 -14.98 15.47
CA ASP A 309 22.77 -15.08 15.76
C ASP A 309 23.63 -15.43 14.53
N ASP A 310 23.03 -15.99 13.48
CA ASP A 310 23.67 -16.26 12.19
C ASP A 310 23.50 -15.12 11.17
N ASP A 311 23.13 -13.92 11.66
CA ASP A 311 23.00 -12.68 10.90
C ASP A 311 21.88 -12.66 9.85
N VAL A 312 20.95 -13.62 9.90
CA VAL A 312 19.80 -13.70 9.00
C VAL A 312 18.59 -12.96 9.58
N LEU A 313 18.10 -11.96 8.85
CA LEU A 313 16.81 -11.32 9.08
C LEU A 313 15.65 -12.22 8.63
N PRO A 314 14.48 -12.15 9.28
CA PRO A 314 13.32 -12.88 8.82
C PRO A 314 12.80 -12.35 7.47
N LYS A 315 12.02 -13.15 6.76
CA LYS A 315 11.21 -12.73 5.61
C LYS A 315 9.86 -12.15 6.03
N ALA A 316 9.36 -12.59 7.18
CA ALA A 316 8.10 -12.15 7.76
C ALA A 316 8.25 -12.00 9.28
N GLY A 317 7.65 -10.96 9.83
CA GLY A 317 7.61 -10.72 11.28
C GLY A 317 6.75 -11.75 12.04
N PRO A 318 6.72 -11.68 13.38
CA PRO A 318 5.77 -12.44 14.16
C PRO A 318 4.32 -12.05 13.81
N PRO A 319 3.34 -12.94 14.03
CA PRO A 319 3.48 -14.27 14.65
C PRO A 319 3.94 -15.40 13.72
N TYR A 320 3.93 -15.23 12.40
CA TYR A 320 4.40 -16.28 11.47
C TYR A 320 5.92 -16.53 11.55
N LEU A 321 6.70 -15.46 11.71
CA LEU A 321 8.15 -15.44 11.95
C LEU A 321 8.96 -16.50 11.17
N ALA A 322 9.27 -16.22 9.92
CA ALA A 322 10.00 -17.14 9.03
C ALA A 322 11.30 -16.51 8.48
N TYR A 323 12.32 -17.33 8.19
CA TYR A 323 13.68 -16.86 7.81
C TYR A 323 14.19 -17.39 6.47
N ASN A 324 13.38 -18.13 5.72
CA ASN A 324 13.83 -18.93 4.58
C ASN A 324 13.90 -18.17 3.24
N SER A 325 14.24 -16.87 3.23
CA SER A 325 14.33 -16.05 2.02
C SER A 325 15.47 -15.02 2.08
N ASP A 326 16.44 -15.15 1.17
CA ASP A 326 17.52 -14.17 1.03
C ASP A 326 17.07 -12.90 0.26
N THR A 327 16.05 -13.00 -0.61
CA THR A 327 15.52 -11.82 -1.33
C THR A 327 14.82 -10.87 -0.37
N TYR A 328 13.99 -11.38 0.54
CA TYR A 328 13.33 -10.58 1.57
C TYR A 328 14.31 -10.00 2.59
N HIS A 329 15.38 -10.75 2.90
CA HIS A 329 16.49 -10.23 3.69
C HIS A 329 17.06 -8.94 3.07
N MET A 330 17.32 -8.94 1.75
CA MET A 330 17.84 -7.76 1.05
C MET A 330 16.80 -6.64 0.90
N TRP A 331 15.52 -6.96 0.74
CA TRP A 331 14.44 -5.96 0.77
C TRP A 331 14.39 -5.20 2.08
N THR A 332 14.62 -5.86 3.23
CA THR A 332 14.72 -5.19 4.53
C THR A 332 15.76 -4.08 4.50
N MET A 333 16.91 -4.35 3.91
CA MET A 333 18.03 -3.42 3.86
C MET A 333 17.73 -2.21 2.95
N ILE A 334 17.07 -2.45 1.81
CA ILE A 334 16.57 -1.39 0.93
C ILE A 334 15.51 -0.54 1.66
N GLY A 335 14.62 -1.17 2.43
CA GLY A 335 13.62 -0.50 3.25
C GLY A 335 14.21 0.43 4.31
N VAL A 336 15.30 0.02 4.98
CA VAL A 336 16.04 0.90 5.92
C VAL A 336 16.54 2.17 5.23
N TYR A 337 17.14 2.04 4.05
CA TYR A 337 17.59 3.21 3.29
C TYR A 337 16.42 4.13 2.94
N ASN A 338 15.33 3.59 2.39
CA ASN A 338 14.16 4.40 2.03
C ASN A 338 13.62 5.14 3.27
N TYR A 339 13.46 4.44 4.39
CA TYR A 339 13.02 5.05 5.65
C TYR A 339 13.91 6.22 6.07
N VAL A 340 15.22 6.03 6.09
CA VAL A 340 16.19 7.07 6.50
C VAL A 340 16.24 8.22 5.49
N LEU A 341 16.19 7.94 4.19
CA LEU A 341 16.12 8.96 3.14
C LEU A 341 14.88 9.85 3.33
N TYR A 342 13.73 9.26 3.60
CA TYR A 342 12.46 10.00 3.71
C TYR A 342 12.30 10.76 5.03
N THR A 343 12.78 10.20 6.14
CA THR A 343 12.57 10.79 7.48
C THR A 343 13.77 11.56 8.02
N GLY A 344 14.98 11.20 7.59
CA GLY A 344 16.23 11.60 8.23
C GLY A 344 16.32 11.17 9.70
N ASP A 345 15.70 10.05 10.08
CA ASP A 345 15.72 9.49 11.44
C ASP A 345 17.02 8.70 11.70
N ILE A 346 18.09 9.47 11.95
CA ILE A 346 19.41 8.91 12.28
C ILE A 346 19.43 8.36 13.71
N ASP A 347 18.61 8.92 14.61
CA ASP A 347 18.52 8.48 16.01
C ASP A 347 18.00 7.04 16.11
N TRP A 348 17.06 6.64 15.25
CA TRP A 348 16.63 5.24 15.12
C TRP A 348 17.69 4.36 14.43
N LEU A 349 18.37 4.89 13.41
CA LEU A 349 19.37 4.12 12.65
C LEU A 349 20.59 3.77 13.50
N GLU A 350 21.09 4.68 14.33
CA GLU A 350 22.32 4.53 15.12
C GLU A 350 22.38 3.21 15.93
N PRO A 351 21.39 2.85 16.76
CA PRO A 351 21.41 1.58 17.50
C PRO A 351 21.20 0.33 16.61
N ILE A 352 20.57 0.49 15.44
CA ILE A 352 20.33 -0.61 14.49
C ILE A 352 21.52 -0.83 13.57
N TRP A 353 22.34 0.19 13.35
CA TRP A 353 23.43 0.19 12.38
C TRP A 353 24.38 -1.01 12.52
N PRO A 354 24.81 -1.42 13.74
CA PRO A 354 25.62 -2.63 13.88
C PRO A 354 24.91 -3.90 13.38
N LYS A 355 23.60 -4.05 13.62
CA LYS A 355 22.78 -5.16 13.13
C LYS A 355 22.63 -5.12 11.60
N TYR A 356 22.39 -3.93 11.04
CA TYR A 356 22.34 -3.71 9.59
C TYR A 356 23.64 -4.16 8.91
N ILE A 357 24.80 -3.80 9.46
CA ILE A 357 26.11 -4.21 8.92
C ILE A 357 26.30 -5.73 8.95
N ARG A 358 25.84 -6.42 10.01
CA ARG A 358 25.89 -7.88 10.06
C ARG A 358 25.03 -8.52 8.96
N ALA A 359 23.77 -8.08 8.84
CA ALA A 359 22.87 -8.52 7.77
C ALA A 359 23.46 -8.26 6.36
N LEU A 360 23.98 -7.06 6.12
CA LEU A 360 24.67 -6.73 4.86
C LEU A 360 25.86 -7.65 4.58
N ASN A 361 26.65 -7.98 5.60
CA ASN A 361 27.79 -8.90 5.44
C ASN A 361 27.33 -10.34 5.15
N TYR A 362 26.22 -10.79 5.75
CA TYR A 362 25.59 -12.07 5.38
C TYR A 362 25.21 -12.07 3.90
N ALA A 363 24.48 -11.06 3.42
CA ALA A 363 24.06 -10.94 2.02
C ALA A 363 25.26 -10.89 1.06
N ARG A 364 26.32 -10.15 1.40
CA ARG A 364 27.59 -10.13 0.64
C ARG A 364 28.26 -11.50 0.56
N GLY A 365 28.08 -12.34 1.58
CA GLY A 365 28.61 -13.70 1.62
C GLY A 365 27.88 -14.69 0.70
N LEU A 366 26.75 -14.28 0.10
CA LEU A 366 26.03 -15.06 -0.91
C LEU A 366 26.62 -14.90 -2.32
N VAL A 367 27.58 -13.99 -2.51
CA VAL A 367 28.23 -13.80 -3.81
C VAL A 367 29.23 -14.95 -4.06
N ASP A 368 28.97 -15.71 -5.12
CA ASP A 368 29.72 -16.91 -5.49
C ASP A 368 31.06 -16.59 -6.22
N ASP A 369 31.63 -17.59 -6.88
CA ASP A 369 32.87 -17.47 -7.66
C ASP A 369 32.71 -16.74 -8.99
N LYS A 370 31.53 -16.79 -9.61
CA LYS A 370 31.16 -16.02 -10.81
C LYS A 370 30.92 -14.54 -10.50
N GLY A 371 30.70 -14.20 -9.24
CA GLY A 371 30.49 -12.81 -8.81
C GLY A 371 29.02 -12.39 -8.86
N ILE A 372 28.10 -13.35 -8.94
CA ILE A 372 26.66 -13.14 -8.81
C ILE A 372 26.15 -13.75 -7.49
N VAL A 373 24.88 -13.50 -7.14
CA VAL A 373 24.30 -14.03 -5.91
C VAL A 373 23.79 -15.45 -6.10
N SER A 374 24.26 -16.35 -5.23
CA SER A 374 23.72 -17.70 -5.08
C SER A 374 23.00 -17.82 -3.73
N VAL A 375 21.67 -17.84 -3.77
CA VAL A 375 20.83 -17.85 -2.56
C VAL A 375 20.86 -19.21 -1.85
N LYS A 376 20.73 -19.18 -0.53
CA LYS A 376 20.52 -20.33 0.36
C LYS A 376 19.05 -20.44 0.79
N GLY A 377 18.43 -19.31 1.10
CA GLY A 377 17.00 -19.19 1.39
C GLY A 377 16.21 -19.01 0.09
N THR A 378 15.53 -20.07 -0.35
CA THR A 378 14.92 -20.13 -1.69
C THR A 378 13.52 -19.53 -1.79
N ALA A 379 12.84 -19.26 -0.66
CA ALA A 379 11.47 -18.74 -0.68
C ALA A 379 11.42 -17.31 -1.26
N ASP A 380 10.36 -17.00 -2.02
CA ASP A 380 10.21 -15.72 -2.71
C ASP A 380 8.72 -15.36 -2.93
N TRP A 381 8.46 -14.16 -3.46
CA TRP A 381 7.16 -13.49 -3.50
C TRP A 381 6.03 -14.24 -4.21
N ALA A 382 6.31 -15.20 -5.10
CA ALA A 382 5.34 -16.15 -5.65
C ALA A 382 5.92 -17.08 -6.73
N ARG A 383 7.20 -17.02 -7.06
CA ARG A 383 7.74 -17.51 -8.35
C ARG A 383 7.80 -19.03 -8.50
N TRP A 384 7.31 -19.64 -9.59
CA TRP A 384 7.34 -21.09 -9.85
C TRP A 384 8.73 -21.67 -10.05
N LEU A 385 9.48 -20.96 -10.88
CA LEU A 385 10.75 -21.38 -11.44
C LEU A 385 11.84 -20.57 -10.75
N TYR A 386 12.78 -21.27 -10.13
CA TYR A 386 13.88 -20.64 -9.42
C TYR A 386 15.17 -21.43 -9.57
N SER A 387 16.25 -20.68 -9.73
CA SER A 387 17.60 -21.15 -9.53
C SER A 387 18.15 -20.66 -8.18
N ASN A 388 19.25 -21.27 -7.74
CA ASN A 388 20.02 -20.77 -6.60
C ASN A 388 20.85 -19.55 -7.00
N GLU A 389 21.66 -19.67 -8.05
CA GLU A 389 22.24 -18.51 -8.74
C GLU A 389 21.08 -17.73 -9.37
N ARG A 390 20.81 -16.52 -8.88
CA ARG A 390 19.56 -15.82 -9.19
C ARG A 390 19.79 -14.38 -9.61
N SER A 391 19.24 -14.00 -10.76
CA SER A 391 19.34 -12.64 -11.27
C SER A 391 18.61 -11.64 -10.37
N SER A 392 17.39 -11.92 -9.92
CA SER A 392 16.65 -11.02 -9.01
C SER A 392 17.39 -10.78 -7.70
N ALA A 393 17.98 -11.82 -7.11
CA ALA A 393 18.80 -11.70 -5.91
C ALA A 393 20.07 -10.86 -6.15
N SER A 394 20.68 -11.01 -7.34
CA SER A 394 21.84 -10.20 -7.74
C SER A 394 21.48 -8.72 -7.92
N MET A 395 20.31 -8.41 -8.52
CA MET A 395 19.80 -7.04 -8.63
C MET A 395 19.51 -6.42 -7.27
N LEU A 396 18.91 -7.19 -6.35
CA LEU A 396 18.62 -6.75 -4.98
C LEU A 396 19.90 -6.45 -4.19
N LEU A 397 20.91 -7.33 -4.26
CA LEU A 397 22.18 -7.08 -3.59
C LEU A 397 22.91 -5.87 -4.18
N TYR A 398 22.85 -5.69 -5.50
CA TYR A 398 23.40 -4.50 -6.16
C TYR A 398 22.77 -3.23 -5.58
N ARG A 399 21.45 -3.18 -5.49
CA ARG A 399 20.72 -2.05 -4.90
C ARG A 399 21.06 -1.85 -3.43
N ALA A 400 21.04 -2.91 -2.63
CA ALA A 400 21.32 -2.86 -1.20
C ALA A 400 22.75 -2.39 -0.88
N LEU A 401 23.72 -2.73 -1.73
CA LEU A 401 25.10 -2.26 -1.60
C LEU A 401 25.24 -0.77 -1.92
N GLN A 402 24.55 -0.28 -2.96
CA GLN A 402 24.51 1.15 -3.28
C GLN A 402 23.86 1.95 -2.17
N THR A 403 22.64 1.57 -1.77
CA THR A 403 21.89 2.28 -0.75
C THR A 403 22.58 2.22 0.61
N GLY A 404 23.13 1.06 0.98
CA GLY A 404 23.92 0.92 2.20
C GLY A 404 25.19 1.77 2.24
N ALA A 405 25.80 2.06 1.08
CA ALA A 405 26.93 2.98 0.98
C ALA A 405 26.51 4.45 1.10
N GLU A 406 25.29 4.81 0.72
CA GLU A 406 24.76 6.17 0.86
C GLU A 406 24.42 6.52 2.32
N ILE A 407 23.79 5.59 3.07
CA ILE A 407 23.45 5.82 4.49
C ILE A 407 24.57 5.46 5.48
N GLY A 408 25.69 4.91 4.99
CA GLY A 408 26.75 4.39 5.84
C GLY A 408 28.16 4.76 5.39
N THR A 409 29.04 5.06 6.34
CA THR A 409 30.48 5.19 6.08
C THR A 409 31.15 3.82 6.04
N CYS A 410 30.75 2.93 5.13
CA CYS A 410 31.35 1.59 5.07
C CYS A 410 32.73 1.63 4.41
N GLY A 411 33.75 1.16 5.14
CA GLY A 411 35.06 0.84 4.59
C GLY A 411 34.93 -0.18 3.45
N GLN A 412 35.43 0.19 2.27
CA GLN A 412 35.36 -0.62 1.06
C GLN A 412 36.20 -1.90 1.20
N LYS A 413 35.60 -3.00 1.67
CA LYS A 413 36.06 -4.32 1.21
C LYS A 413 35.77 -4.40 -0.29
N LYS A 414 36.76 -4.76 -1.11
CA LYS A 414 36.60 -5.01 -2.56
C LYS A 414 35.30 -5.78 -2.80
N GLN A 415 34.37 -5.15 -3.50
CA GLN A 415 33.07 -5.71 -3.83
C GLN A 415 33.26 -6.70 -4.99
N ARG A 416 32.76 -7.94 -4.84
CA ARG A 416 32.82 -8.96 -5.91
C ARG A 416 31.65 -8.82 -6.88
N LEU A 417 30.46 -8.51 -6.38
CA LEU A 417 29.29 -8.21 -7.19
C LEU A 417 29.45 -6.84 -7.87
N SER A 418 29.43 -6.82 -9.19
CA SER A 418 29.45 -5.60 -9.99
C SER A 418 28.45 -5.70 -11.15
N ARG A 419 28.18 -4.55 -11.78
CA ARG A 419 27.38 -4.52 -13.02
C ARG A 419 27.98 -5.44 -14.08
N GLU A 420 29.31 -5.44 -14.21
CA GLU A 420 30.02 -6.26 -15.20
C GLU A 420 29.82 -7.76 -14.96
N ALA A 421 29.85 -8.23 -13.71
CA ALA A 421 29.58 -9.63 -13.38
C ALA A 421 28.13 -10.01 -13.70
N ILE A 422 27.17 -9.16 -13.34
CA ILE A 422 25.74 -9.36 -13.68
C ILE A 422 25.56 -9.46 -15.19
N MET A 423 26.14 -8.51 -15.95
CA MET A 423 26.07 -8.54 -17.42
C MET A 423 26.74 -9.78 -18.00
N ALA A 424 27.92 -10.18 -17.52
CA ALA A 424 28.65 -11.31 -18.06
C ALA A 424 27.92 -12.64 -17.89
N GLU A 425 27.28 -12.85 -16.74
CA GLU A 425 26.72 -14.15 -16.36
C GLU A 425 25.23 -14.29 -16.67
N LEU A 426 24.47 -13.18 -16.71
CA LEU A 426 23.00 -13.22 -16.75
C LEU A 426 22.39 -12.60 -18.01
N TRP A 427 23.12 -11.74 -18.73
CA TRP A 427 22.62 -11.11 -19.95
C TRP A 427 22.46 -12.14 -21.07
N ASP A 428 21.35 -12.09 -21.80
CA ASP A 428 21.21 -12.76 -23.08
C ASP A 428 21.20 -11.80 -24.25
N GLU A 429 22.23 -11.93 -25.08
CA GLU A 429 22.39 -11.09 -26.26
C GLU A 429 21.33 -11.35 -27.34
N SER A 430 20.69 -12.53 -27.37
CA SER A 430 19.69 -12.81 -28.40
C SER A 430 18.32 -12.23 -28.05
N THR A 431 17.92 -12.36 -26.79
CA THR A 431 16.64 -11.90 -26.24
C THR A 431 16.69 -10.42 -25.91
N GLY A 432 17.87 -9.90 -25.49
CA GLY A 432 18.00 -8.54 -25.00
C GLY A 432 17.46 -8.34 -23.59
N ALA A 433 17.57 -9.39 -22.78
CA ALA A 433 17.02 -9.45 -21.43
C ALA A 433 17.93 -10.31 -20.53
N PHE A 434 17.75 -10.17 -19.22
CA PHE A 434 18.42 -11.00 -18.23
C PHE A 434 17.67 -12.32 -18.03
N ARG A 435 18.42 -13.42 -18.03
CA ARG A 435 17.94 -14.75 -17.65
C ARG A 435 17.74 -14.87 -16.14
N GLU A 436 17.05 -15.90 -15.71
CA GLU A 436 16.94 -16.25 -14.29
C GLU A 436 18.31 -16.61 -13.69
N SER A 437 19.10 -17.37 -14.42
CA SER A 437 20.41 -17.85 -13.98
C SER A 437 21.30 -18.16 -15.18
N PRO A 438 22.62 -18.39 -14.98
CA PRO A 438 23.50 -18.80 -16.07
C PRO A 438 23.08 -20.14 -16.71
N ASP A 439 22.49 -21.04 -15.93
CA ASP A 439 22.14 -22.40 -16.35
C ASP A 439 20.68 -22.53 -16.85
N ASP A 440 19.77 -21.63 -16.46
CA ASP A 440 18.40 -21.57 -16.98
C ASP A 440 18.30 -20.53 -18.09
N VAL A 441 18.38 -21.01 -19.32
CA VAL A 441 18.27 -20.17 -20.52
C VAL A 441 16.85 -20.04 -21.06
N SER A 442 15.86 -20.61 -20.37
CA SER A 442 14.47 -20.61 -20.82
C SER A 442 13.61 -19.54 -20.15
N LEU A 443 14.03 -19.07 -18.97
CA LEU A 443 13.28 -18.08 -18.18
C LEU A 443 13.98 -16.72 -18.17
N PHE A 444 13.22 -15.71 -18.55
CA PHE A 444 13.58 -14.29 -18.46
C PHE A 444 12.59 -13.63 -17.49
N PRO A 445 12.90 -13.53 -16.20
CA PRO A 445 11.89 -13.13 -15.22
C PRO A 445 11.60 -11.63 -15.31
N GLN A 446 10.33 -11.25 -15.12
CA GLN A 446 9.90 -9.86 -15.09
C GLN A 446 10.60 -9.11 -13.95
N ASP A 447 10.76 -9.75 -12.79
CA ASP A 447 11.33 -9.11 -11.60
C ASP A 447 12.77 -8.61 -11.82
N ALA A 448 13.70 -9.47 -12.26
CA ALA A 448 15.09 -9.11 -12.46
C ALA A 448 15.27 -8.09 -13.59
N ASN A 449 14.50 -8.23 -14.66
CA ASN A 449 14.53 -7.29 -15.78
C ASN A 449 13.99 -5.91 -15.36
N SER A 450 12.89 -5.86 -14.62
CA SER A 450 12.34 -4.62 -14.06
C SER A 450 13.32 -3.96 -13.08
N MET A 451 13.90 -4.74 -12.16
CA MET A 451 14.90 -4.27 -11.20
C MET A 451 16.18 -3.79 -11.88
N SER A 452 16.60 -4.40 -13.00
CA SER A 452 17.80 -3.98 -13.73
C SER A 452 17.71 -2.54 -14.21
N LEU A 453 16.51 -2.12 -14.63
CA LEU A 453 16.19 -0.74 -14.99
C LEU A 453 16.01 0.11 -13.73
N ALA A 454 15.10 -0.27 -12.84
CA ALA A 454 14.70 0.55 -11.68
C ALA A 454 15.88 0.86 -10.73
N PHE A 455 16.78 -0.10 -10.53
CA PHE A 455 17.93 0.03 -9.65
C PHE A 455 19.19 0.56 -10.36
N GLY A 456 19.11 0.85 -11.66
CA GLY A 456 20.23 1.44 -12.41
C GLY A 456 21.40 0.48 -12.59
N VAL A 457 21.12 -0.81 -12.80
CA VAL A 457 22.11 -1.73 -13.38
C VAL A 457 22.30 -1.39 -14.86
N LEU A 458 21.22 -1.04 -15.55
CA LEU A 458 21.27 -0.45 -16.88
C LEU A 458 21.11 1.07 -16.82
N GLU A 459 21.85 1.78 -17.66
CA GLU A 459 21.84 3.25 -17.70
C GLU A 459 20.75 3.74 -18.66
N ARG A 460 20.10 4.86 -18.32
CA ARG A 460 19.09 5.49 -19.19
C ARG A 460 19.71 5.81 -20.54
N GLY A 461 19.04 5.42 -21.63
CA GLY A 461 19.48 5.64 -23.00
C GLY A 461 20.57 4.70 -23.50
N SER A 462 20.97 3.68 -22.73
CA SER A 462 21.78 2.57 -23.25
C SER A 462 20.93 1.65 -24.14
N GLU A 463 21.58 0.96 -25.08
CA GLU A 463 20.91 0.00 -25.96
C GLU A 463 20.28 -1.14 -25.15
N GLU A 464 20.96 -1.62 -24.12
CA GLU A 464 20.46 -2.67 -23.24
C GLU A 464 19.22 -2.23 -22.46
N ALA A 465 19.17 -0.97 -22.00
CA ALA A 465 18.00 -0.46 -21.28
C ALA A 465 16.75 -0.40 -22.19
N GLU A 466 16.92 0.04 -23.44
CA GLU A 466 15.84 0.04 -24.44
C GLU A 466 15.34 -1.39 -24.72
N ARG A 467 16.27 -2.34 -24.88
CA ARG A 467 15.95 -3.74 -25.15
C ARG A 467 15.20 -4.40 -24.00
N VAL A 468 15.62 -4.17 -22.75
CA VAL A 468 14.90 -4.67 -21.58
C VAL A 468 13.51 -4.04 -21.46
N SER A 469 13.40 -2.73 -21.67
CA SER A 469 12.11 -2.02 -21.66
C SER A 469 11.15 -2.59 -22.72
N SER A 470 11.65 -2.87 -23.93
CA SER A 470 10.85 -3.48 -25.00
C SER A 470 10.52 -4.96 -24.74
N TYR A 471 11.43 -5.70 -24.10
CA TYR A 471 11.17 -7.08 -23.67
C TYR A 471 10.04 -7.14 -22.63
N LEU A 472 10.07 -6.28 -21.61
CA LEU A 472 9.02 -6.21 -20.60
C LEU A 472 7.66 -5.89 -21.22
N GLU A 473 7.60 -4.90 -22.12
CA GLU A 473 6.39 -4.57 -22.89
C GLU A 473 5.85 -5.76 -23.69
N SER A 474 6.72 -6.63 -24.21
CA SER A 474 6.29 -7.80 -24.98
C SER A 474 5.50 -8.83 -24.17
N ASN A 475 5.55 -8.78 -22.84
CA ASN A 475 4.78 -9.64 -21.94
C ASN A 475 3.38 -9.07 -21.63
N TRP A 476 3.03 -7.89 -22.14
CA TRP A 476 1.78 -7.23 -21.79
C TRP A 476 0.55 -7.92 -22.38
N THR A 477 -0.45 -8.09 -21.53
CA THR A 477 -1.83 -8.42 -21.90
C THR A 477 -2.69 -7.16 -21.79
N PRO A 478 -3.97 -7.17 -22.24
CA PRO A 478 -4.85 -6.01 -22.10
C PRO A 478 -5.11 -5.54 -20.66
N ILE A 479 -4.74 -6.33 -19.65
CA ILE A 479 -5.01 -6.04 -18.23
C ILE A 479 -3.74 -6.08 -17.35
N GLY A 480 -2.55 -6.02 -17.97
CA GLY A 480 -1.24 -6.07 -17.30
C GLY A 480 -0.32 -7.18 -17.81
N PRO A 481 0.93 -7.25 -17.33
CA PRO A 481 1.94 -8.18 -17.85
C PRO A 481 1.72 -9.59 -17.33
N GLU A 482 1.70 -10.58 -18.23
CA GLU A 482 1.82 -11.97 -17.80
C GLU A 482 3.23 -12.21 -17.24
N VAL A 483 3.30 -12.66 -15.99
CA VAL A 483 4.57 -12.86 -15.30
C VAL A 483 5.25 -14.15 -15.82
N PRO A 484 6.43 -14.11 -16.44
CA PRO A 484 7.11 -15.31 -16.94
C PRO A 484 7.44 -16.33 -15.84
N GLU A 485 7.84 -15.85 -14.66
CA GLU A 485 8.17 -16.66 -13.49
C GLU A 485 6.95 -17.11 -12.68
N LEU A 486 5.74 -16.69 -13.04
CA LEU A 486 4.45 -17.15 -12.50
C LEU A 486 3.39 -17.16 -13.61
N PRO A 487 3.48 -18.11 -14.56
CA PRO A 487 2.63 -18.11 -15.76
C PRO A 487 1.12 -18.07 -15.44
N GLY A 488 0.34 -17.45 -16.32
CA GLY A 488 -1.11 -17.29 -16.17
C GLY A 488 -1.55 -16.24 -15.14
N ASN A 489 -0.62 -15.58 -14.45
CA ASN A 489 -0.91 -14.58 -13.42
C ASN A 489 -0.31 -13.22 -13.81
N ILE A 490 -0.93 -12.18 -13.25
CA ILE A 490 -0.45 -10.80 -13.25
C ILE A 490 -0.13 -10.46 -11.79
N SER A 491 1.06 -9.91 -11.55
CA SER A 491 1.49 -9.50 -10.22
C SER A 491 1.81 -8.00 -10.19
N PRO A 492 0.92 -7.20 -9.59
CA PRO A 492 1.18 -5.79 -9.32
C PRO A 492 2.43 -5.51 -8.48
N PHE A 493 2.98 -6.48 -7.74
CA PHE A 493 4.25 -6.30 -7.04
C PHE A 493 5.41 -6.02 -8.01
N VAL A 494 5.68 -6.94 -8.93
CA VAL A 494 6.77 -6.78 -9.89
C VAL A 494 6.41 -5.79 -10.99
N THR A 495 5.13 -5.69 -11.33
CA THR A 495 4.64 -4.67 -12.27
C THR A 495 4.85 -3.27 -11.68
N SER A 496 4.71 -3.07 -10.36
CA SER A 496 5.06 -1.80 -9.72
C SER A 496 6.53 -1.43 -9.95
N ILE A 497 7.44 -2.40 -9.90
CA ILE A 497 8.87 -2.19 -10.17
C ILE A 497 9.11 -1.90 -11.66
N GLU A 498 8.36 -2.56 -12.55
CA GLU A 498 8.39 -2.33 -13.99
C GLU A 498 8.02 -0.88 -14.35
N LEU A 499 7.02 -0.29 -13.68
CA LEU A 499 6.67 1.13 -13.84
C LEU A 499 7.89 2.03 -13.63
N PHE A 500 8.58 1.84 -12.50
CA PHE A 500 9.82 2.56 -12.21
C PHE A 500 10.91 2.28 -13.25
N GLY A 501 10.99 1.04 -13.72
CA GLY A 501 11.92 0.62 -14.78
C GLY A 501 11.72 1.40 -16.07
N HIS A 502 10.48 1.49 -16.57
CA HIS A 502 10.16 2.23 -17.80
C HIS A 502 10.45 3.73 -17.66
N PHE A 503 10.05 4.37 -16.55
CA PHE A 503 10.44 5.76 -16.29
C PHE A 503 11.96 5.96 -16.33
N ARG A 504 12.71 5.04 -15.72
CA ARG A 504 14.17 5.12 -15.67
C ARG A 504 14.84 4.84 -17.02
N ALA A 505 14.24 3.97 -17.84
CA ALA A 505 14.66 3.74 -19.22
C ALA A 505 14.32 4.92 -20.15
N GLY A 506 13.42 5.81 -19.74
CA GLY A 506 13.00 6.97 -20.51
C GLY A 506 11.74 6.76 -21.34
N HIS A 507 10.89 5.83 -20.90
CA HIS A 507 9.60 5.49 -21.49
C HIS A 507 8.44 5.79 -20.53
N PRO A 508 8.22 7.06 -20.14
CA PRO A 508 7.10 7.42 -19.28
C PRO A 508 5.74 7.03 -19.90
N GLU A 509 5.63 7.00 -21.23
CA GLU A 509 4.45 6.56 -21.96
C GLU A 509 4.10 5.09 -21.66
N ARG A 510 5.10 4.20 -21.62
CA ARG A 510 4.91 2.79 -21.27
C ARG A 510 4.43 2.66 -19.82
N ALA A 511 5.08 3.36 -18.88
CA ALA A 511 4.67 3.32 -17.48
C ALA A 511 3.22 3.79 -17.27
N VAL A 512 2.83 4.90 -17.88
CA VAL A 512 1.46 5.43 -17.75
C VAL A 512 0.43 4.52 -18.42
N GLN A 513 0.74 3.95 -19.59
CA GLN A 513 -0.15 2.97 -20.23
C GLN A 513 -0.35 1.74 -19.35
N LEU A 514 0.72 1.20 -18.78
CA LEU A 514 0.67 0.04 -17.89
C LEU A 514 -0.13 0.31 -16.61
N MET A 515 -0.05 1.53 -16.05
CA MET A 515 -0.91 1.95 -14.94
C MET A 515 -2.39 1.86 -15.30
N ARG A 516 -2.77 2.35 -16.49
CA ARG A 516 -4.16 2.34 -16.97
C ARG A 516 -4.64 0.90 -17.22
N ASP A 517 -3.79 0.06 -17.78
CA ASP A 517 -4.17 -1.32 -18.15
C ASP A 517 -4.29 -2.23 -16.93
N ALA A 518 -3.36 -2.19 -15.98
CA ALA A 518 -3.41 -3.07 -14.82
C ALA A 518 -4.29 -2.51 -13.69
N TRP A 519 -3.93 -1.34 -13.14
CA TRP A 519 -4.66 -0.75 -12.02
C TRP A 519 -5.97 -0.13 -12.46
N GLY A 520 -5.98 0.53 -13.62
CA GLY A 520 -7.20 1.12 -14.18
C GLY A 520 -8.24 0.07 -14.54
N TRP A 521 -7.85 -1.10 -15.04
CA TRP A 521 -8.77 -2.23 -15.19
C TRP A 521 -9.32 -2.69 -13.84
N TYR A 522 -8.45 -2.95 -12.86
CA TYR A 522 -8.85 -3.47 -11.55
C TYR A 522 -9.86 -2.56 -10.83
N ILE A 523 -9.56 -1.26 -10.70
CA ILE A 523 -10.42 -0.32 -9.94
C ILE A 523 -11.74 0.00 -10.65
N ASN A 524 -11.87 -0.35 -11.93
CA ASN A 524 -13.12 -0.22 -12.69
C ASN A 524 -13.83 -1.56 -12.88
N HIS A 525 -13.23 -2.67 -12.45
CA HIS A 525 -13.84 -3.98 -12.57
C HIS A 525 -15.06 -4.07 -11.63
N PRO A 526 -16.23 -4.55 -12.10
CA PRO A 526 -17.47 -4.57 -11.30
C PRO A 526 -17.40 -5.42 -10.03
N ASN A 527 -16.42 -6.33 -9.95
CA ASN A 527 -16.18 -7.17 -8.79
C ASN A 527 -14.99 -6.72 -7.93
N GLY A 528 -14.29 -5.64 -8.32
CA GLY A 528 -13.19 -5.06 -7.56
C GLY A 528 -13.72 -4.17 -6.43
N THR A 529 -12.84 -3.72 -5.54
CA THR A 529 -13.24 -2.85 -4.41
C THR A 529 -13.54 -1.43 -4.85
N GLY A 530 -13.00 -1.01 -6.01
CA GLY A 530 -13.10 0.36 -6.54
C GLY A 530 -12.33 1.42 -5.74
N SER A 531 -11.65 1.03 -4.65
CA SER A 531 -11.05 1.93 -3.67
C SER A 531 -9.63 1.55 -3.26
N THR A 532 -9.22 0.28 -3.42
CA THR A 532 -7.88 -0.23 -3.08
C THR A 532 -7.17 -0.82 -4.29
N VAL A 533 -6.01 -1.45 -4.09
CA VAL A 533 -5.25 -2.15 -5.14
C VAL A 533 -4.99 -3.61 -4.74
N ALA A 534 -5.22 -4.53 -5.66
CA ALA A 534 -5.16 -5.97 -5.40
C ALA A 534 -3.73 -6.54 -5.35
N GLU A 535 -3.63 -7.68 -4.68
CA GLU A 535 -2.43 -8.49 -4.58
C GLU A 535 -1.97 -9.02 -5.95
N GLY A 536 -2.89 -9.54 -6.75
CA GLY A 536 -2.64 -10.18 -8.04
C GLY A 536 -3.96 -10.59 -8.66
N TYR A 537 -3.92 -11.13 -9.87
CA TYR A 537 -5.09 -11.69 -10.55
C TYR A 537 -4.63 -12.53 -11.75
N ARG A 538 -5.55 -13.23 -12.42
CA ARG A 538 -5.21 -14.04 -13.61
C ARG A 538 -5.25 -13.20 -14.88
N VAL A 539 -4.44 -13.62 -15.87
CA VAL A 539 -4.41 -13.02 -17.21
C VAL A 539 -5.75 -13.11 -17.96
N ASN A 540 -6.63 -14.03 -17.55
CA ASN A 540 -7.98 -14.19 -18.10
C ASN A 540 -9.02 -13.24 -17.46
N GLY A 541 -8.61 -12.40 -16.51
CA GLY A 541 -9.45 -11.41 -15.84
C GLY A 541 -10.30 -11.95 -14.69
N THR A 542 -10.15 -13.21 -14.28
CA THR A 542 -10.82 -13.70 -13.07
C THR A 542 -9.99 -13.44 -11.83
N TRP A 543 -10.66 -13.36 -10.70
CA TRP A 543 -10.01 -13.43 -9.38
C TRP A 543 -9.37 -14.79 -9.18
N GLY A 544 -8.35 -14.81 -8.34
CA GLY A 544 -7.44 -15.93 -8.18
C GLY A 544 -6.01 -15.48 -8.48
N TYR A 545 -5.11 -15.90 -7.62
CA TYR A 545 -3.69 -15.63 -7.73
C TYR A 545 -2.97 -16.82 -7.13
N ARG A 546 -1.93 -17.35 -7.81
CA ARG A 546 -1.12 -18.47 -7.28
C ARG A 546 -1.92 -19.71 -6.87
N THR A 547 -3.09 -19.96 -7.45
CA THR A 547 -3.94 -21.09 -7.05
C THR A 547 -3.29 -22.45 -7.35
N ASP A 548 -2.55 -22.51 -8.45
CA ASP A 548 -1.69 -23.64 -8.75
C ASP A 548 -0.48 -23.70 -7.80
N ARG A 549 -0.08 -22.55 -7.23
CA ARG A 549 1.14 -22.34 -6.44
C ARG A 549 0.91 -21.88 -5.00
N GLY A 550 0.29 -22.76 -4.23
CA GLY A 550 0.22 -22.66 -2.77
C GLY A 550 -1.11 -22.13 -2.27
N TYR A 551 -1.79 -21.22 -2.99
CA TYR A 551 -3.13 -20.79 -2.60
C TYR A 551 -4.12 -21.88 -2.95
N LYS A 552 -4.87 -22.36 -1.96
CA LYS A 552 -5.84 -23.44 -2.14
C LYS A 552 -7.27 -22.95 -2.38
N ASP A 553 -7.47 -21.65 -2.20
CA ASP A 553 -8.73 -20.95 -2.37
C ASP A 553 -8.47 -19.67 -3.19
N GLU A 554 -9.32 -19.41 -4.18
CA GLU A 554 -9.26 -18.19 -4.99
C GLU A 554 -9.64 -16.94 -4.19
N THR A 555 -10.49 -17.10 -3.17
CA THR A 555 -10.94 -16.00 -2.32
C THR A 555 -9.85 -15.52 -1.35
N TYR A 556 -8.77 -16.30 -1.18
CA TYR A 556 -7.66 -15.96 -0.29
C TYR A 556 -6.97 -14.66 -0.71
N MET A 557 -6.76 -14.50 -2.02
CA MET A 557 -6.13 -13.33 -2.62
C MET A 557 -6.67 -12.02 -2.05
N SER A 558 -5.78 -11.10 -1.67
CA SER A 558 -6.21 -9.81 -1.11
C SER A 558 -6.56 -8.81 -2.20
N HIS A 559 -7.64 -8.07 -1.97
CA HIS A 559 -8.03 -6.90 -2.76
C HIS A 559 -7.46 -5.58 -2.20
N ALA A 560 -6.70 -5.63 -1.11
CA ALA A 560 -6.04 -4.48 -0.49
C ALA A 560 -4.62 -4.84 -0.03
N HIS A 561 -3.67 -4.87 -0.97
CA HIS A 561 -2.30 -5.34 -0.72
C HIS A 561 -1.25 -4.25 -1.03
N CYS A 562 -0.43 -3.93 -0.03
CA CYS A 562 0.52 -2.83 -0.03
C CYS A 562 1.56 -2.92 -1.16
N TRP A 563 1.96 -4.13 -1.53
CA TRP A 563 2.95 -4.33 -2.60
C TRP A 563 2.52 -3.83 -3.98
N SER A 564 1.23 -3.50 -4.15
CA SER A 564 0.59 -3.07 -5.40
C SER A 564 0.49 -1.54 -5.49
N SER A 565 0.96 -0.83 -4.47
CA SER A 565 0.84 0.63 -4.35
C SER A 565 1.80 1.43 -5.24
N GLY A 566 2.67 0.79 -6.02
CA GLY A 566 3.74 1.43 -6.81
C GLY A 566 3.34 2.59 -7.73
N PRO A 567 2.13 2.64 -8.34
CA PRO A 567 1.68 3.81 -9.08
C PRO A 567 1.69 5.10 -8.26
N THR A 568 1.39 5.02 -6.96
CA THR A 568 1.32 6.18 -6.04
C THR A 568 2.65 6.92 -6.01
N SER A 569 3.74 6.21 -5.73
CA SER A 569 5.08 6.78 -5.72
C SER A 569 5.60 7.07 -7.12
N SER A 570 5.30 6.24 -8.12
CA SER A 570 5.74 6.48 -9.50
C SER A 570 5.20 7.79 -10.08
N LEU A 571 3.92 8.09 -9.86
CA LEU A 571 3.30 9.33 -10.33
C LEU A 571 3.89 10.58 -9.66
N THR A 572 4.19 10.52 -8.36
CA THR A 572 4.81 11.64 -7.65
C THR A 572 6.31 11.79 -7.96
N GLU A 573 7.08 10.71 -7.78
CA GLU A 573 8.55 10.76 -7.86
C GLU A 573 9.08 10.73 -9.30
N ARG A 574 8.33 10.17 -10.26
CA ARG A 574 8.81 9.97 -11.65
C ARG A 574 8.05 10.83 -12.66
N LEU A 575 6.71 10.78 -12.67
CA LEU A 575 5.93 11.59 -13.62
C LEU A 575 6.04 13.08 -13.30
N VAL A 576 5.62 13.51 -12.10
CA VAL A 576 5.86 14.90 -11.65
C VAL A 576 7.35 15.13 -11.44
N GLY A 577 8.08 14.09 -11.08
CA GLY A 577 9.53 14.13 -10.95
C GLY A 577 10.00 14.80 -9.67
N LEU A 578 9.12 14.96 -8.67
CA LEU A 578 9.44 15.53 -7.37
C LEU A 578 9.87 14.41 -6.43
N GLN A 579 11.16 14.36 -6.09
CA GLN A 579 11.73 13.29 -5.27
C GLN A 579 12.79 13.86 -4.32
N VAL A 580 12.89 13.33 -3.10
CA VAL A 580 14.02 13.63 -2.20
C VAL A 580 15.25 12.80 -2.57
N THR A 581 16.43 13.40 -2.48
CA THR A 581 17.71 12.76 -2.84
C THR A 581 18.73 12.78 -1.70
N ALA A 582 18.39 13.43 -0.59
CA ALA A 582 19.12 13.36 0.67
C ALA A 582 18.13 13.33 1.84
N PRO A 583 18.56 12.92 3.05
CA PRO A 583 17.69 12.73 4.20
C PRO A 583 16.69 13.87 4.43
N ALA A 584 15.41 13.50 4.61
CA ALA A 584 14.28 14.40 4.84
C ALA A 584 14.06 15.49 3.77
N GLY A 585 14.71 15.39 2.60
CA GLY A 585 14.63 16.40 1.55
C GLY A 585 15.58 17.59 1.73
N GLU A 586 16.66 17.46 2.50
CA GLU A 586 17.76 18.44 2.49
C GLU A 586 18.23 18.72 1.05
N GLU A 587 18.26 17.66 0.24
CA GLU A 587 18.37 17.72 -1.21
C GLU A 587 17.18 17.04 -1.86
N TRP A 588 16.72 17.60 -2.97
CA TRP A 588 15.60 17.08 -3.75
C TRP A 588 15.85 17.27 -5.24
N GLN A 589 14.99 16.71 -6.07
CA GLN A 589 14.98 16.93 -7.51
C GLN A 589 13.58 17.24 -8.01
N PHE A 590 13.52 17.95 -9.13
CA PHE A 590 12.32 18.19 -9.91
C PHE A 590 12.63 17.97 -11.40
N VAL A 591 12.27 16.78 -11.88
CA VAL A 591 12.55 16.32 -13.25
C VAL A 591 11.28 15.74 -13.88
N PRO A 592 10.34 16.59 -14.34
CA PRO A 592 9.05 16.12 -14.83
C PRO A 592 9.17 15.40 -16.18
N GLU A 593 8.40 14.33 -16.33
CA GLU A 593 8.28 13.59 -17.60
C GLU A 593 7.12 14.18 -18.42
N THR A 594 7.46 15.02 -19.39
CA THR A 594 6.50 15.80 -20.20
C THR A 594 6.16 15.18 -21.55
N GLY A 595 6.65 13.96 -21.81
CA GLY A 595 6.53 13.26 -23.10
C GLY A 595 5.33 12.30 -23.19
N VAL A 596 4.38 12.37 -22.25
CA VAL A 596 3.24 11.45 -22.20
C VAL A 596 2.05 12.08 -22.92
N ASP A 597 1.58 11.41 -23.98
CA ASP A 597 0.42 11.85 -24.74
C ASP A 597 -0.83 11.93 -23.86
N GLY A 598 -1.55 13.05 -23.99
CA GLY A 598 -2.77 13.31 -23.21
C GLY A 598 -2.53 13.72 -21.75
N LEU A 599 -1.28 13.98 -21.36
CA LEU A 599 -0.90 14.39 -20.01
C LEU A 599 0.04 15.60 -20.05
N GLY A 600 -0.55 16.76 -20.30
CA GLY A 600 0.13 18.05 -20.37
C GLY A 600 0.32 18.73 -19.01
N GLU A 601 -0.43 18.36 -17.97
CA GLU A 601 -0.23 18.92 -16.63
C GLU A 601 -0.42 17.92 -15.49
N ALA A 602 0.45 18.04 -14.48
CA ALA A 602 0.33 17.34 -13.21
C ALA A 602 1.01 18.12 -12.08
N GLU A 603 0.55 17.88 -10.87
CA GLU A 603 1.12 18.41 -9.63
C GLU A 603 1.11 17.34 -8.54
N ALA A 604 2.08 17.42 -7.65
CA ALA A 604 2.17 16.57 -6.48
C ALA A 604 2.90 17.28 -5.34
N GLY A 605 2.71 16.78 -4.14
CA GLY A 605 3.45 17.22 -2.97
C GLY A 605 3.46 16.19 -1.85
N PHE A 606 4.37 16.38 -0.92
CA PHE A 606 4.53 15.58 0.29
C PHE A 606 5.14 16.43 1.39
N THR A 607 5.11 15.93 2.63
CA THR A 607 5.63 16.65 3.80
C THR A 607 6.72 15.85 4.48
N THR A 608 7.81 16.51 4.83
CA THR A 608 8.88 15.94 5.65
C THR A 608 9.01 16.72 6.95
N LYS A 609 9.92 16.31 7.84
CA LYS A 609 10.27 17.11 9.04
C LYS A 609 10.79 18.51 8.73
N LEU A 610 11.22 18.77 7.49
CA LEU A 610 11.68 20.10 7.04
C LEU A 610 10.53 21.00 6.56
N GLY A 611 9.35 20.43 6.27
CA GLY A 611 8.18 21.15 5.79
C GLY A 611 7.58 20.53 4.53
N LYS A 612 6.73 21.31 3.86
CA LYS A 612 5.98 20.89 2.66
C LYS A 612 6.82 21.05 1.40
N PHE A 613 6.80 20.03 0.55
CA PHE A 613 7.36 20.03 -0.79
C PHE A 613 6.19 19.90 -1.78
N SER A 614 6.15 20.76 -2.78
CA SER A 614 5.19 20.66 -3.88
C SER A 614 5.82 21.13 -5.18
N ALA A 615 5.40 20.51 -6.27
CA ALA A 615 5.83 20.87 -7.62
C ALA A 615 4.72 20.59 -8.63
N SER A 616 4.70 21.39 -9.70
CA SER A 616 3.75 21.23 -10.79
C SER A 616 4.42 21.54 -12.11
N PHE A 617 4.05 20.81 -13.16
CA PHE A 617 4.39 21.17 -14.53
C PHE A 617 3.12 21.38 -15.38
N LYS A 618 3.25 22.23 -16.39
CA LYS A 618 2.25 22.41 -17.46
C LYS A 618 2.94 22.59 -18.80
N VAL A 619 2.58 21.78 -19.78
CA VAL A 619 3.07 21.85 -21.15
C VAL A 619 2.14 22.76 -21.97
N ASP A 620 2.68 23.81 -22.56
CA ASP A 620 2.00 24.68 -23.53
C ASP A 620 2.83 24.73 -24.82
N ARG A 621 2.35 24.00 -25.85
CA ARG A 621 3.02 23.84 -27.14
C ARG A 621 4.44 23.26 -26.96
N SER A 622 5.47 24.06 -27.19
CA SER A 622 6.89 23.69 -27.05
C SER A 622 7.53 24.21 -25.77
N ARG A 623 6.72 24.66 -24.80
CA ARG A 623 7.18 25.21 -23.53
C ARG A 623 6.65 24.38 -22.37
N VAL A 624 7.49 24.20 -21.35
CA VAL A 624 7.12 23.61 -20.08
C VAL A 624 7.20 24.68 -19.00
N HIS A 625 6.07 24.92 -18.34
CA HIS A 625 5.95 25.79 -17.18
C HIS A 625 6.10 24.96 -15.92
N LEU A 626 7.11 25.29 -15.11
CA LEU A 626 7.48 24.61 -13.90
C LEU A 626 7.22 25.54 -12.71
N LYS A 627 6.64 25.00 -11.63
CA LYS A 627 6.52 25.70 -10.34
C LYS A 627 6.89 24.74 -9.23
N TRP A 628 7.49 25.27 -8.17
CA TRP A 628 7.81 24.52 -6.96
C TRP A 628 7.63 25.41 -5.73
N ASP A 629 7.34 24.78 -4.61
CA ASP A 629 7.35 25.37 -3.28
C ASP A 629 7.90 24.31 -2.32
N THR A 630 9.12 24.54 -1.83
CA THR A 630 9.86 23.64 -0.95
C THR A 630 10.43 24.43 0.23
N PRO A 631 10.85 23.80 1.33
CA PRO A 631 11.35 24.53 2.49
C PRO A 631 12.61 25.33 2.19
N GLU A 632 12.69 26.55 2.73
CA GLU A 632 13.91 27.36 2.68
C GLU A 632 15.09 26.62 3.34
N GLY A 633 16.29 26.75 2.79
CA GLY A 633 17.49 26.06 3.27
C GLY A 633 17.71 24.66 2.69
N THR A 634 16.76 24.11 1.95
CA THR A 634 16.95 22.92 1.10
C THR A 634 17.55 23.30 -0.26
N ARG A 635 18.03 22.32 -1.04
CA ARG A 635 18.48 22.53 -2.43
C ARG A 635 17.91 21.50 -3.41
N GLY A 636 17.49 21.96 -4.59
CA GLY A 636 16.85 21.14 -5.61
C GLY A 636 17.68 21.02 -6.89
N TRP A 637 17.71 19.84 -7.52
CA TRP A 637 18.17 19.67 -8.90
C TRP A 637 17.00 19.77 -9.88
N LEU A 638 17.02 20.80 -10.74
CA LEU A 638 15.98 21.07 -11.74
C LEU A 638 16.48 20.73 -13.15
N SER A 639 15.80 19.82 -13.85
CA SER A 639 16.09 19.50 -15.26
C SER A 639 14.84 19.06 -16.01
N LEU A 640 14.91 19.04 -17.34
CA LEU A 640 13.99 18.24 -18.17
C LEU A 640 14.75 17.00 -18.67
N PRO A 641 14.05 15.88 -18.93
CA PRO A 641 14.65 14.70 -19.55
C PRO A 641 15.48 15.06 -20.79
N GLY A 642 16.72 14.58 -20.85
CA GLY A 642 17.64 14.83 -21.97
C GLY A 642 18.20 16.26 -22.07
N LYS A 643 17.94 17.14 -21.10
CA LYS A 643 18.45 18.52 -21.05
C LYS A 643 19.43 18.72 -19.90
N SER A 644 20.24 19.78 -19.98
CA SER A 644 21.11 20.17 -18.87
C SER A 644 20.29 20.67 -17.67
N GLY A 645 20.65 20.18 -16.48
CA GLY A 645 20.04 20.59 -15.23
C GLY A 645 20.78 21.74 -14.54
N ARG A 646 20.22 22.20 -13.42
CA ARG A 646 20.90 23.11 -12.49
C ARG A 646 20.40 22.94 -11.07
N TRP A 647 21.25 23.30 -10.12
CA TRP A 647 20.85 23.50 -8.74
C TRP A 647 20.00 24.77 -8.59
N ILE A 648 18.99 24.68 -7.74
CA ILE A 648 18.12 25.76 -7.29
C ILE A 648 18.00 25.70 -5.77
N ASP A 649 17.83 26.87 -5.14
CA ASP A 649 17.57 26.93 -3.70
C ASP A 649 16.10 26.59 -3.41
N GLY A 650 15.85 26.10 -2.20
CA GLY A 650 14.51 25.89 -1.67
C GLY A 650 13.72 27.20 -1.52
N GLY A 651 12.41 27.08 -1.44
CA GLY A 651 11.46 28.19 -1.44
C GLY A 651 10.58 28.20 -2.70
N LYS A 652 9.70 29.21 -2.78
CA LYS A 652 8.79 29.37 -3.93
C LYS A 652 9.55 29.77 -5.19
N GLY A 653 9.36 29.02 -6.26
CA GLY A 653 9.96 29.35 -7.55
C GLY A 653 9.14 28.90 -8.75
N SER A 654 9.48 29.47 -9.90
CA SER A 654 8.90 29.07 -11.18
C SER A 654 9.87 29.28 -12.32
N ARG A 655 9.69 28.51 -13.39
CA ARG A 655 10.51 28.60 -14.59
C ARG A 655 9.77 28.13 -15.83
N THR A 656 10.06 28.75 -16.97
CA THR A 656 9.63 28.23 -18.27
C THR A 656 10.84 27.72 -19.03
N LEU A 657 10.77 26.50 -19.53
CA LEU A 657 11.80 25.85 -20.35
C LEU A 657 11.23 25.52 -21.73
N CYS A 658 12.10 25.41 -22.73
CA CYS A 658 11.71 24.90 -24.05
C CYS A 658 11.96 23.38 -24.10
N LEU A 659 11.02 22.63 -24.68
CA LEU A 659 11.16 21.21 -24.98
C LEU A 659 12.28 20.93 -25.99
#